data_AF-A0A834E3T4-F1
#
_entry.id   AF-A0A834E3T4-F1
#
_cell.length_a   1.000
_cell.length_b   1.000
_cell.length_c   1.000
_cell.angle_alpha   90.00
_cell.angle_beta   90.00
_cell.angle_gamma   90.00
#
_symmetry.space_group_name_H-M   'P 1'
#
loop_
_entity.id
_entity.type
_entity.pdbx_description
1 polymer ?
#
loop_
_entity_poly.entity_id
_entity_poly.type
_entity_poly.pdbx_seq_one_letter_code
_entity_poly.pdbx_strand_id
1 'polypeptide(L)'
;MDLLKITMKELISLAVPTDDSLSTVPQVHALNILRALFRDTRLGENILPYVADGAKAAILGFTSPVWAVRNSSTLLFSTLITRIFGVKRGKDELLKKNTMTGSEFFSRFPELYPFLLKQLEAVANTVDSDIGELNRHPSMFLLLLVLGRLYPSPMDGTYSALSMAPFIPFIMRCGNSPVYRSREMAARALVPFVMMDEIPDTIRTLLAKLPNCTDQHFRQNHIHGTLLQVFHLLKAFSDSRYRMNAYSQQELADIAVCTKAKLWLAKRQNPCLVTRAVYIDILFLLTRCLDKPTKGNQPVPEHLGLWEEVGKIVSGSELIRGFPYTFTVPGLPQYLQSLTKLAIAAVWAVAVQAGEQTVDIPISFSQLLASSFPEVRLLTLEALLERFSAAASGLGKKELPPLLWNMGGTFLMLAMKETHPECSCKILKILHCMDPSEWLPQTECCVHLTPEEFLDWTMDVASNERSEIQSVALRLASKVIVHHVQTSDETRDSVAPKLKQWVQLVVASCGDHLPTESRLAAAEVLTSATPLFLTNPRPLLGLQDTLALWRCVLTLLQSEEQAVRDAATETVTTAMSQENTCPSTEFAFCQVDASIALDLALVVLCDLLQQWNQLAHGLPVLLGWLLEEGNDLPVCVESEHQVEEDYLFEKAEVNFWAETLIFVKYLYKHLYRLLCKSSSSPLSPDQLHHLQRTASEQRHLLSQLLEGLPPAAEFLKTVEFTRLRIQEERTSACLRLLAILEGKEGEDTLVLSASDSPAEASRLTLPGTEMAC
;
A
#
# COMPACT_ATOMS: atom_id res chain seq x y z
N MET A 1 22.79 19.25 37.96
CA MET A 1 21.38 19.64 37.73
C MET A 1 21.23 21.14 37.50
N ASP A 2 21.97 22.02 38.20
CA ASP A 2 21.81 23.47 38.05
C ASP A 2 22.26 24.05 36.69
N LEU A 3 23.32 23.52 36.07
CA LEU A 3 23.81 24.06 34.79
C LEU A 3 22.75 23.94 33.68
N LEU A 4 22.12 22.77 33.51
CA LEU A 4 21.06 22.59 32.51
C LEU A 4 19.89 23.54 32.76
N LYS A 5 19.50 23.77 34.02
CA LYS A 5 18.43 24.70 34.39
C LYS A 5 18.77 26.15 34.04
N ILE A 6 20.00 26.58 34.31
CA ILE A 6 20.49 27.92 33.94
C ILE A 6 20.51 28.04 32.40
N THR A 7 21.11 27.07 31.71
CA THR A 7 21.19 27.04 30.26
C THR A 7 19.80 27.08 29.61
N MET A 8 18.83 26.28 30.08
CA MET A 8 17.48 26.29 29.52
C MET A 8 16.79 27.65 29.71
N LYS A 9 16.92 28.28 30.89
CA LYS A 9 16.34 29.60 31.15
C LYS A 9 16.96 30.69 30.28
N GLU A 10 18.28 30.71 30.15
CA GLU A 10 19.00 31.68 29.31
C GLU A 10 18.64 31.51 27.84
N LEU A 11 18.64 30.27 27.33
CA LEU A 11 18.28 29.99 25.94
C LEU A 11 16.82 30.36 25.63
N ILE A 12 15.88 30.09 26.55
CA ILE A 12 14.47 30.51 26.40
C ILE A 12 14.38 32.04 26.33
N SER A 13 15.07 32.75 27.24
CA SER A 13 15.07 34.22 27.23
C SER A 13 15.63 34.80 25.93
N LEU A 14 16.65 34.17 25.34
CA LEU A 14 17.22 34.59 24.06
C LEU A 14 16.34 34.24 22.86
N ALA A 15 15.48 33.22 22.98
CA ALA A 15 14.62 32.76 21.89
C ALA A 15 13.36 33.63 21.71
N VAL A 16 12.89 34.30 22.78
CA VAL A 16 11.71 35.18 22.73
C VAL A 16 12.07 36.49 22.00
N PRO A 17 11.23 36.98 21.07
CA PRO A 17 11.47 38.27 20.41
C PRO A 17 11.51 39.43 21.43
N THR A 18 12.57 40.23 21.40
CA THR A 18 12.70 41.49 22.15
C THR A 18 12.77 42.67 21.18
N ASP A 19 11.99 43.72 21.42
CA ASP A 19 11.93 44.92 20.56
C ASP A 19 13.26 45.70 20.51
N ASP A 20 14.18 45.46 21.46
CA ASP A 20 15.39 46.29 21.67
C ASP A 20 16.70 45.74 21.07
N SER A 21 16.70 44.59 20.37
CA SER A 21 17.95 43.97 19.89
C SER A 21 18.29 44.29 18.42
N LEU A 22 19.45 44.91 18.18
CA LEU A 22 19.99 45.23 16.83
C LEU A 22 20.34 43.99 15.96
N SER A 23 20.40 42.79 16.54
CA SER A 23 20.77 41.54 15.85
C SER A 23 19.88 40.37 16.26
N THR A 24 19.32 39.66 15.27
CA THR A 24 18.53 38.44 15.47
C THR A 24 19.36 37.15 15.48
N VAL A 25 20.69 37.26 15.34
CA VAL A 25 21.61 36.10 15.30
C VAL A 25 21.56 35.29 16.62
N PRO A 26 21.63 35.91 17.81
CA PRO A 26 21.52 35.16 19.07
C PRO A 26 20.20 34.40 19.20
N GLN A 27 19.09 34.99 18.75
CA GLN A 27 17.77 34.37 18.76
C GLN A 27 17.71 33.13 17.86
N VAL A 28 18.24 33.22 16.64
CA VAL A 28 18.30 32.09 15.70
C VAL A 28 19.13 30.94 16.28
N HIS A 29 20.28 31.23 16.89
CA HIS A 29 21.09 30.20 17.54
C HIS A 29 20.38 29.60 18.74
N ALA A 30 19.78 30.42 19.61
CA ALA A 30 19.03 29.93 20.76
C ALA A 30 17.89 28.98 20.36
N LEU A 31 17.10 29.32 19.34
CA LEU A 31 16.03 28.47 18.81
C LEU A 31 16.55 27.12 18.29
N ASN A 32 17.69 27.11 17.59
CA ASN A 32 18.28 25.88 17.06
C ASN A 32 18.94 25.01 18.15
N ILE A 33 19.55 25.62 19.17
CA ILE A 33 20.09 24.91 20.33
C ILE A 33 18.95 24.29 21.13
N LEU A 34 17.88 25.05 21.42
CA LEU A 34 16.67 24.53 22.08
C LEU A 34 16.09 23.34 21.30
N ARG A 35 16.03 23.43 19.97
CA ARG A 35 15.60 22.31 19.12
C ARG A 35 16.46 21.07 19.33
N ALA A 36 17.78 21.20 19.36
CA ALA A 36 18.67 20.06 19.60
C ALA A 36 18.42 19.44 20.98
N LEU A 37 18.26 20.27 22.02
CA LEU A 37 17.98 19.83 23.39
C LEU A 37 16.63 19.11 23.50
N PHE A 38 15.57 19.65 22.89
CA PHE A 38 14.23 19.02 22.89
C PHE A 38 14.16 17.72 22.09
N ARG A 39 15.06 17.53 21.11
CA ARG A 39 15.14 16.30 20.32
C ARG A 39 15.85 15.16 21.06
N ASP A 40 16.76 15.49 21.99
CA ASP A 40 17.56 14.49 22.69
C ASP A 40 16.70 13.70 23.70
N THR A 41 16.59 12.39 23.49
CA THR A 41 15.80 11.50 24.35
C THR A 41 16.41 11.31 25.73
N ARG A 42 17.74 11.47 25.87
CA ARG A 42 18.48 11.29 27.13
C ARG A 42 18.19 12.38 28.15
N LEU A 43 17.81 13.56 27.68
CA LEU A 43 17.49 14.72 28.53
C LEU A 43 16.03 14.75 29.00
N GLY A 44 15.28 13.67 28.76
CA GLY A 44 13.85 13.75 28.58
C GLY A 44 13.01 14.33 29.72
N GLU A 45 13.16 13.81 30.94
CA GLU A 45 12.44 14.31 32.13
C GLU A 45 12.96 15.69 32.56
N ASN A 46 14.26 15.94 32.37
CA ASN A 46 14.92 17.17 32.83
C ASN A 46 14.53 18.40 32.01
N ILE A 47 14.15 18.22 30.74
CA ILE A 47 13.74 19.31 29.84
C ILE A 47 12.22 19.52 29.81
N LEU A 48 11.44 18.56 30.32
CA LEU A 48 9.98 18.59 30.28
C LEU A 48 9.37 19.89 30.88
N PRO A 49 9.88 20.44 32.01
CA PRO A 49 9.37 21.70 32.57
C PRO A 49 9.49 22.91 31.64
N TYR A 50 10.39 22.87 30.66
CA TYR A 50 10.68 23.99 29.75
C TYR A 50 9.93 23.89 28.41
N VAL A 51 9.20 22.81 28.17
CA VAL A 51 8.48 22.57 26.90
C VAL A 51 7.44 23.64 26.63
N ALA A 52 6.71 24.09 27.68
CA ALA A 52 5.72 25.16 27.55
C ALA A 52 6.36 26.47 27.08
N ASP A 53 7.47 26.89 27.69
CA ASP A 53 8.16 28.13 27.30
C ASP A 53 8.83 28.02 25.94
N GLY A 54 9.41 26.86 25.61
CA GLY A 54 9.91 26.58 24.26
C GLY A 54 8.81 26.70 23.20
N ALA A 55 7.59 26.21 23.49
CA ALA A 55 6.45 26.33 22.60
C ALA A 55 5.99 27.78 22.44
N LYS A 56 5.94 28.57 23.52
CA LYS A 56 5.65 30.01 23.46
C LYS A 56 6.67 30.75 22.60
N ALA A 57 7.97 30.51 22.82
CA ALA A 57 9.04 31.13 22.05
C ALA A 57 8.96 30.78 20.56
N ALA A 58 8.68 29.50 20.24
CA ALA A 58 8.44 29.08 18.87
C ALA A 58 7.25 29.84 18.27
N ILE A 59 6.09 29.84 18.92
CA ILE A 59 4.85 30.50 18.46
C ILE A 59 5.06 32.00 18.21
N LEU A 60 5.72 32.71 19.13
CA LEU A 60 6.03 34.14 18.99
C LEU A 60 7.04 34.40 17.86
N GLY A 61 8.02 33.52 17.65
CA GLY A 61 9.00 33.69 16.58
C GLY A 61 8.39 33.59 15.17
N PHE A 62 7.20 33.00 14.99
CA PHE A 62 6.53 32.97 13.68
C PHE A 62 6.00 34.32 13.22
N THR A 63 5.70 35.23 14.14
CA THR A 63 5.27 36.58 13.81
C THR A 63 6.46 37.52 13.56
N SER A 64 7.70 37.01 13.65
CA SER A 64 8.90 37.79 13.35
C SER A 64 8.93 38.21 11.88
N PRO A 65 9.29 39.48 11.58
CA PRO A 65 9.52 39.91 10.20
C PRO A 65 10.74 39.22 9.57
N VAL A 66 11.66 38.67 10.39
CA VAL A 66 12.89 38.04 9.94
C VAL A 66 12.67 36.58 9.55
N TRP A 67 12.98 36.24 8.28
CA TRP A 67 12.80 34.88 7.75
C TRP A 67 13.59 33.81 8.52
N ALA A 68 14.84 34.09 8.90
CA ALA A 68 15.69 33.15 9.62
C ALA A 68 15.12 32.76 10.99
N VAL A 69 14.49 33.72 11.69
CA VAL A 69 13.79 33.48 12.96
C VAL A 69 12.58 32.60 12.71
N ARG A 70 11.73 32.93 11.73
CA ARG A 70 10.56 32.10 11.37
C ARG A 70 10.93 30.66 11.02
N ASN A 71 11.99 30.46 10.24
CA ASN A 71 12.47 29.11 9.88
C ASN A 71 12.94 28.34 11.12
N SER A 72 13.75 28.97 11.98
CA SER A 72 14.25 28.34 13.21
C SER A 72 13.12 28.00 14.18
N SER A 73 12.13 28.89 14.32
CA SER A 73 10.91 28.64 15.08
C SER A 73 10.07 27.50 14.50
N THR A 74 9.99 27.36 13.17
CA THR A 74 9.33 26.23 12.48
C THR A 74 9.95 24.90 12.89
N LEU A 75 11.28 24.84 12.86
CA LEU A 75 12.05 23.64 13.18
C LEU A 75 11.97 23.29 14.67
N LEU A 76 11.99 24.29 15.55
CA LEU A 76 11.78 24.11 16.99
C LEU A 76 10.35 23.61 17.27
N PHE A 77 9.35 24.25 16.70
CA PHE A 77 7.94 23.87 16.85
C PHE A 77 7.70 22.43 16.42
N SER A 78 8.20 22.01 15.25
CA SER A 78 8.08 20.63 14.77
C SER A 78 8.67 19.63 15.77
N THR A 79 9.81 19.96 16.38
CA THR A 79 10.47 19.11 17.38
C THR A 79 9.64 19.02 18.66
N LEU A 80 9.13 20.16 19.15
CA LEU A 80 8.26 20.21 20.33
C LEU A 80 6.95 19.45 20.13
N ILE A 81 6.37 19.52 18.93
CA ILE A 81 5.16 18.77 18.58
C ILE A 81 5.41 17.25 18.65
N THR A 82 6.54 16.77 18.13
CA THR A 82 6.93 15.36 18.30
C THR A 82 7.23 15.01 19.75
N ARG A 83 7.79 15.95 20.53
CA ARG A 83 8.08 15.75 21.95
C ARG A 83 6.81 15.65 22.81
N ILE A 84 5.79 16.44 22.50
CA ILE A 84 4.52 16.48 23.21
C ILE A 84 3.64 15.28 22.82
N PHE A 85 3.49 15.02 21.52
CA PHE A 85 2.50 14.07 20.99
C PHE A 85 3.09 12.73 20.49
N GLY A 86 4.40 12.58 20.41
CA GLY A 86 5.06 11.38 19.89
C GLY A 86 5.42 11.43 18.39
N VAL A 87 6.10 10.38 17.91
CA VAL A 87 6.60 10.27 16.53
C VAL A 87 5.50 9.83 15.56
N LYS A 88 5.45 10.46 14.39
CA LYS A 88 4.54 10.11 13.29
C LYS A 88 4.86 8.71 12.76
N ARG A 89 3.97 7.73 12.99
CA ARG A 89 4.02 6.41 12.36
C ARG A 89 2.79 6.26 11.45
N GLY A 90 2.89 6.72 10.19
CA GLY A 90 1.83 6.63 9.18
C GLY A 90 1.63 7.91 8.34
N LYS A 91 0.96 7.80 7.18
CA LYS A 91 0.66 8.93 6.28
C LYS A 91 -0.41 9.89 6.85
N ASP A 92 -1.38 9.37 7.60
CA ASP A 92 -2.47 10.17 8.20
C ASP A 92 -2.04 10.88 9.50
N GLU A 93 -2.18 12.20 9.52
CA GLU A 93 -1.70 13.07 10.61
C GLU A 93 -2.43 12.91 11.96
N LEU A 94 -3.57 12.21 12.02
CA LEU A 94 -4.51 12.27 13.15
C LEU A 94 -5.05 10.90 13.60
N LEU A 95 -4.36 9.80 13.29
CA LEU A 95 -4.67 8.53 13.96
C LEU A 95 -4.45 8.69 15.47
N LYS A 96 -5.39 8.19 16.28
CA LYS A 96 -5.51 8.29 17.76
C LYS A 96 -4.21 8.07 18.58
N LYS A 97 -3.13 7.61 17.96
CA LYS A 97 -1.85 7.28 18.58
C LYS A 97 -0.93 8.49 18.80
N ASN A 98 -1.19 9.65 18.18
CA ASN A 98 -0.40 10.89 18.32
C ASN A 98 -1.25 12.10 18.73
N THR A 99 -2.26 11.86 19.56
CA THR A 99 -3.24 12.85 20.04
C THR A 99 -3.42 12.66 21.54
N MET A 100 -3.73 13.72 22.29
CA MET A 100 -4.05 13.64 23.73
C MET A 100 -5.33 14.42 24.04
N THR A 101 -5.94 14.20 25.21
CA THR A 101 -7.10 15.01 25.60
C THR A 101 -6.69 16.47 25.86
N GLY A 102 -7.63 17.39 25.67
CA GLY A 102 -7.39 18.78 26.05
C GLY A 102 -7.07 18.93 27.55
N SER A 103 -7.79 18.21 28.40
CA SER A 103 -7.53 18.19 29.85
C SER A 103 -6.13 17.68 30.19
N GLU A 104 -5.66 16.59 29.58
CA GLU A 104 -4.29 16.09 29.78
C GLU A 104 -3.24 17.10 29.30
N PHE A 105 -3.44 17.68 28.12
CA PHE A 105 -2.52 18.65 27.54
C PHE A 105 -2.35 19.88 28.44
N PHE A 106 -3.46 20.48 28.89
CA PHE A 106 -3.40 21.68 29.73
C PHE A 106 -3.11 21.38 31.20
N SER A 107 -3.37 20.17 31.69
CA SER A 107 -2.89 19.75 33.03
C SER A 107 -1.37 19.58 33.03
N ARG A 108 -0.81 19.08 31.93
CA ARG A 108 0.64 18.92 31.76
C ARG A 108 1.35 20.25 31.46
N PHE A 109 0.70 21.16 30.74
CA PHE A 109 1.24 22.46 30.33
C PHE A 109 0.25 23.61 30.61
N PRO A 110 -0.01 23.96 31.87
CA PRO A 110 -1.09 24.89 32.26
C PRO A 110 -0.91 26.30 31.69
N GLU A 111 0.31 26.78 31.58
CA GLU A 111 0.61 28.11 31.07
C GLU A 111 0.30 28.27 29.57
N LEU A 112 0.17 27.16 28.82
CA LEU A 112 -0.22 27.20 27.41
C LEU A 112 -1.69 27.53 27.22
N TYR A 113 -2.57 27.28 28.20
CA TYR A 113 -4.00 27.58 28.07
C TYR A 113 -4.28 29.07 27.82
N PRO A 114 -3.93 30.00 28.74
CA PRO A 114 -4.20 31.42 28.54
C PRO A 114 -3.38 32.01 27.39
N PHE A 115 -2.18 31.46 27.13
CA PHE A 115 -1.33 31.90 26.02
C PHE A 115 -1.95 31.56 24.67
N LEU A 116 -2.33 30.30 24.42
CA LEU A 116 -2.91 29.86 23.15
C LEU A 116 -4.25 30.55 22.90
N LEU A 117 -5.07 30.73 23.93
CA LEU A 117 -6.35 31.44 23.80
C LEU A 117 -6.14 32.89 23.36
N LYS A 118 -5.23 33.61 24.01
CA LYS A 118 -4.89 35.01 23.65
C LYS A 118 -4.32 35.11 22.24
N GLN A 119 -3.42 34.20 21.84
CA GLN A 119 -2.85 34.20 20.50
C GLN A 119 -3.91 33.89 19.43
N LEU A 120 -4.82 32.96 19.72
CA LEU A 120 -5.91 32.61 18.81
C LEU A 120 -6.92 33.75 18.66
N GLU A 121 -7.28 34.43 19.75
CA GLU A 121 -8.12 35.63 19.73
C GLU A 121 -7.50 36.74 18.86
N ALA A 122 -6.22 37.04 19.07
CA ALA A 122 -5.51 38.06 18.30
C ALA A 122 -5.55 37.74 16.80
N VAL A 123 -5.28 36.48 16.43
CA VAL A 123 -5.35 36.02 15.04
C VAL A 123 -6.78 36.08 14.50
N ALA A 124 -7.78 35.60 15.24
CA ALA A 124 -9.17 35.58 14.79
C ALA A 124 -9.70 37.00 14.52
N ASN A 125 -9.28 37.98 15.32
CA ASN A 125 -9.66 39.39 15.13
C ASN A 125 -9.11 40.01 13.83
N THR A 126 -8.01 39.50 13.30
CA THR A 126 -7.45 39.95 12.01
C THR A 126 -8.13 39.34 10.79
N VAL A 127 -8.83 38.21 10.94
CA VAL A 127 -9.47 37.52 9.81
C VAL A 127 -10.68 38.30 9.28
N ASP A 128 -11.33 39.08 10.13
CA ASP A 128 -12.55 39.82 9.82
C ASP A 128 -12.29 41.27 9.36
N SER A 129 -11.03 41.75 9.33
CA SER A 129 -10.73 43.12 8.91
C SER A 129 -10.83 43.29 7.39
N ASP A 130 -11.62 44.26 6.93
CA ASP A 130 -11.83 44.60 5.51
C ASP A 130 -10.59 45.18 4.82
N ILE A 131 -9.56 45.53 5.59
CA ILE A 131 -8.29 46.00 5.08
C ILE A 131 -7.57 44.77 4.54
N GLY A 132 -7.52 44.64 3.21
CA GLY A 132 -6.87 43.56 2.46
C GLY A 132 -5.34 43.49 2.63
N GLU A 133 -4.81 43.86 3.78
CA GLU A 133 -3.49 43.44 4.19
C GLU A 133 -3.51 41.93 4.32
N LEU A 134 -2.85 41.28 3.37
CA LEU A 134 -2.47 39.88 3.41
C LEU A 134 -1.46 39.69 4.56
N ASN A 135 -1.84 40.00 5.79
CA ASN A 135 -1.08 39.72 7.00
C ASN A 135 -1.12 38.21 7.18
N ARG A 136 -0.16 37.57 6.48
CA ARG A 136 0.17 36.17 6.59
C ARG A 136 0.45 35.95 8.07
N HIS A 137 -0.46 35.32 8.79
CA HIS A 137 -0.21 34.80 10.13
C HIS A 137 0.16 33.30 10.01
N PRO A 138 1.43 32.93 9.72
CA PRO A 138 1.90 31.55 9.86
C PRO A 138 1.57 30.96 11.24
N SER A 139 1.51 31.80 12.27
CA SER A 139 1.12 31.43 13.63
C SER A 139 -0.29 30.80 13.68
N MET A 140 -1.25 31.28 12.88
CA MET A 140 -2.62 30.73 12.86
C MET A 140 -2.62 29.24 12.53
N PHE A 141 -1.95 28.84 11.45
CA PHE A 141 -1.94 27.44 11.02
C PHE A 141 -1.35 26.53 12.09
N LEU A 142 -0.32 27.00 12.80
CA LEU A 142 0.39 26.23 13.80
C LEU A 142 -0.37 26.16 15.12
N LEU A 143 -1.01 27.25 15.54
CA LEU A 143 -1.96 27.25 16.65
C LEU A 143 -3.05 26.20 16.40
N LEU A 144 -3.66 26.25 15.21
CA LEU A 144 -4.68 25.28 14.82
C LEU A 144 -4.11 23.85 14.71
N LEU A 145 -2.84 23.67 14.33
CA LEU A 145 -2.19 22.35 14.32
C LEU A 145 -2.04 21.77 15.73
N VAL A 146 -1.70 22.59 16.74
CA VAL A 146 -1.67 22.13 18.14
C VAL A 146 -3.06 21.70 18.58
N LEU A 147 -4.05 22.58 18.36
CA LEU A 147 -5.43 22.36 18.79
C LEU A 147 -6.08 21.16 18.07
N GLY A 148 -5.78 20.96 16.78
CA GLY A 148 -6.27 19.83 15.99
C GLY A 148 -5.66 18.47 16.35
N ARG A 149 -4.62 18.42 17.19
CA ARG A 149 -4.09 17.16 17.76
C ARG A 149 -4.72 16.78 19.10
N LEU A 150 -5.66 17.58 19.58
CA LEU A 150 -6.46 17.20 20.75
C LEU A 150 -7.57 16.23 20.33
N TYR A 151 -8.14 15.51 21.29
CA TYR A 151 -9.37 14.73 21.08
C TYR A 151 -10.36 14.96 22.23
N PRO A 152 -11.68 14.82 21.99
CA PRO A 152 -12.69 15.15 22.99
C PRO A 152 -12.67 14.13 24.15
N SER A 153 -12.72 14.62 25.40
CA SER A 153 -12.93 13.77 26.58
C SER A 153 -14.31 14.02 27.21
N PRO A 154 -15.07 12.97 27.59
CA PRO A 154 -16.33 13.11 28.33
C PRO A 154 -16.18 13.82 29.68
N MET A 155 -14.95 13.91 30.20
CA MET A 155 -14.61 14.57 31.47
C MET A 155 -14.31 16.07 31.30
N ASP A 156 -14.26 16.61 30.08
CA ASP A 156 -13.92 18.02 29.79
C ASP A 156 -15.10 18.99 30.02
N GLY A 157 -16.04 18.61 30.90
CA GLY A 157 -17.29 19.32 31.16
C GLY A 157 -17.14 20.76 31.63
N THR A 158 -18.25 21.49 31.50
CA THR A 158 -18.47 22.94 31.63
C THR A 158 -18.02 23.61 32.95
N TYR A 159 -17.53 22.84 33.93
CA TYR A 159 -17.23 23.28 35.29
C TYR A 159 -15.73 23.23 35.65
N SER A 160 -14.83 22.92 34.72
CA SER A 160 -13.38 22.96 34.97
C SER A 160 -12.76 24.32 34.61
N ALA A 161 -11.70 24.71 35.34
CA ALA A 161 -10.91 25.91 35.04
C ALA A 161 -10.20 25.86 33.66
N LEU A 162 -10.24 24.70 32.99
CA LEU A 162 -9.65 24.42 31.67
C LEU A 162 -10.74 24.10 30.64
N SER A 163 -11.90 24.77 30.72
CA SER A 163 -12.98 24.61 29.76
C SER A 163 -12.51 24.83 28.32
N MET A 164 -12.95 23.99 27.38
CA MET A 164 -12.61 24.12 25.96
C MET A 164 -13.48 25.15 25.23
N ALA A 165 -14.63 25.49 25.81
CA ALA A 165 -15.63 26.37 25.19
C ALA A 165 -15.08 27.74 24.73
N PRO A 166 -14.19 28.44 25.47
CA PRO A 166 -13.66 29.74 25.04
C PRO A 166 -12.88 29.72 23.72
N PHE A 167 -12.32 28.58 23.31
CA PHE A 167 -11.61 28.47 22.04
C PHE A 167 -12.55 28.40 20.83
N ILE A 168 -13.76 27.84 21.00
CA ILE A 168 -14.69 27.51 19.91
C ILE A 168 -14.98 28.72 19.01
N PRO A 169 -15.38 29.91 19.52
CA PRO A 169 -15.73 31.05 18.67
C PRO A 169 -14.53 31.52 17.82
N PHE A 170 -13.32 31.47 18.37
CA PHE A 170 -12.12 31.90 17.67
C PHE A 170 -11.69 30.88 16.60
N ILE A 171 -11.77 29.57 16.89
CA ILE A 171 -11.52 28.53 15.89
C ILE A 171 -12.53 28.64 14.73
N MET A 172 -13.81 28.85 15.05
CA MET A 172 -14.85 29.05 14.04
C MET A 172 -14.53 30.24 13.13
N ARG A 173 -14.12 31.37 13.70
CA ARG A 173 -13.71 32.58 12.95
C ARG A 173 -12.45 32.36 12.11
N CYS A 174 -11.47 31.58 12.56
CA CYS A 174 -10.32 31.21 11.74
C CYS A 174 -10.71 30.47 10.44
N GLY A 175 -11.90 29.83 10.41
CA GLY A 175 -12.48 29.26 9.20
C GLY A 175 -12.74 30.29 8.09
N ASN A 176 -12.87 31.58 8.40
CA ASN A 176 -13.11 32.64 7.42
C ASN A 176 -11.84 33.10 6.68
N SER A 177 -10.67 32.54 7.04
CA SER A 177 -9.37 32.96 6.51
C SER A 177 -9.31 32.97 4.97
N PRO A 178 -8.60 33.92 4.34
CA PRO A 178 -8.31 33.87 2.91
C PRO A 178 -7.40 32.70 2.52
N VAL A 179 -6.64 32.12 3.45
CA VAL A 179 -5.69 31.02 3.20
C VAL A 179 -6.40 29.67 3.25
N TYR A 180 -6.40 28.93 2.14
CA TYR A 180 -7.07 27.63 2.00
C TYR A 180 -6.69 26.62 3.09
N ARG A 181 -5.38 26.39 3.30
CA ARG A 181 -4.88 25.44 4.31
C ARG A 181 -5.29 25.80 5.74
N SER A 182 -5.42 27.09 6.04
CA SER A 182 -5.88 27.54 7.35
C SER A 182 -7.35 27.23 7.58
N ARG A 183 -8.20 27.32 6.54
CA ARG A 183 -9.61 26.91 6.61
C ARG A 183 -9.74 25.41 6.88
N GLU A 184 -8.95 24.59 6.18
CA GLU A 184 -8.91 23.14 6.41
C GLU A 184 -8.47 22.81 7.85
N MET A 185 -7.40 23.45 8.32
CA MET A 185 -6.90 23.20 9.67
C MET A 185 -7.87 23.69 10.74
N ALA A 186 -8.54 24.83 10.53
CA ALA A 186 -9.54 25.37 11.46
C ALA A 186 -10.73 24.41 11.62
N ALA A 187 -11.21 23.86 10.51
CA ALA A 187 -12.29 22.87 10.54
C ALA A 187 -11.91 21.59 11.29
N ARG A 188 -10.68 21.10 11.12
CA ARG A 188 -10.16 19.95 11.87
C ARG A 188 -9.98 20.28 13.35
N ALA A 189 -9.42 21.44 13.65
CA ALA A 189 -9.18 21.92 15.01
C ALA A 189 -10.46 22.18 15.81
N LEU A 190 -11.60 22.37 15.15
CA LEU A 190 -12.89 22.56 15.82
C LEU A 190 -13.42 21.26 16.43
N VAL A 191 -13.20 20.12 15.78
CA VAL A 191 -13.79 18.83 16.17
C VAL A 191 -13.51 18.43 17.63
N PRO A 192 -12.28 18.55 18.16
CA PRO A 192 -11.98 18.17 19.54
C PRO A 192 -12.66 19.02 20.61
N PHE A 193 -13.15 20.21 20.24
CA PHE A 193 -13.67 21.21 21.17
C PHE A 193 -15.20 21.18 21.30
N VAL A 194 -15.89 20.50 20.37
CA VAL A 194 -17.35 20.38 20.39
C VAL A 194 -17.72 19.02 20.99
N MET A 195 -18.53 19.02 22.04
CA MET A 195 -18.98 17.78 22.68
C MET A 195 -19.88 16.99 21.72
N MET A 196 -19.85 15.66 21.82
CA MET A 196 -20.54 14.78 20.86
C MET A 196 -22.06 15.06 20.75
N ASP A 197 -22.68 15.46 21.85
CA ASP A 197 -24.09 15.86 21.97
C ASP A 197 -24.36 17.27 21.43
N GLU A 198 -23.37 18.15 21.39
CA GLU A 198 -23.49 19.51 20.85
C GLU A 198 -23.16 19.58 19.34
N ILE A 199 -22.60 18.51 18.76
CA ILE A 199 -22.24 18.46 17.33
C ILE A 199 -23.45 18.76 16.42
N PRO A 200 -24.62 18.12 16.58
CA PRO A 200 -25.77 18.39 15.71
C PRO A 200 -26.22 19.86 15.75
N ASP A 201 -26.29 20.44 16.95
CA ASP A 201 -26.65 21.85 17.15
C ASP A 201 -25.65 22.81 16.54
N THR A 202 -24.36 22.50 16.70
CA THR A 202 -23.27 23.26 16.10
C THR A 202 -23.34 23.21 14.56
N ILE A 203 -23.61 22.03 13.98
CA ILE A 203 -23.82 21.88 12.53
C ILE A 203 -25.02 22.70 12.06
N ARG A 204 -26.17 22.63 12.75
CA ARG A 204 -27.36 23.41 12.40
C ARG A 204 -27.08 24.92 12.45
N THR A 205 -26.36 25.37 13.47
CA THR A 205 -25.93 26.76 13.63
C THR A 205 -25.01 27.21 12.49
N LEU A 206 -24.05 26.36 12.08
CA LEU A 206 -23.16 26.64 10.96
C LEU A 206 -23.93 26.70 9.62
N LEU A 207 -24.84 25.76 9.38
CA LEU A 207 -25.68 25.75 8.18
C LEU A 207 -26.60 26.98 8.09
N ALA A 208 -27.11 27.45 9.23
CA ALA A 208 -27.93 28.66 9.30
C ALA A 208 -27.16 29.93 8.92
N LYS A 209 -25.83 29.98 9.16
CA LYS A 209 -24.95 31.10 8.78
C LYS A 209 -24.64 31.15 7.28
N LEU A 210 -24.91 30.08 6.52
CA LEU A 210 -24.66 30.05 5.09
C LEU A 210 -25.67 30.93 4.33
N PRO A 211 -25.25 31.61 3.25
CA PRO A 211 -26.14 32.47 2.48
C PRO A 211 -27.26 31.67 1.77
N ASN A 212 -28.41 32.31 1.58
CA ASN A 212 -29.47 31.88 0.69
C ASN A 212 -29.14 32.27 -0.76
N CYS A 213 -29.80 31.63 -1.73
CA CYS A 213 -29.59 31.93 -3.15
C CYS A 213 -29.99 33.34 -3.56
N THR A 214 -30.82 34.02 -2.76
CA THR A 214 -31.28 35.39 -2.96
C THR A 214 -30.37 36.44 -2.33
N ASP A 215 -29.40 36.03 -1.49
CA ASP A 215 -28.56 36.96 -0.76
C ASP A 215 -27.55 37.62 -1.70
N GLN A 216 -27.33 38.92 -1.50
CA GLN A 216 -26.39 39.71 -2.30
C GLN A 216 -25.01 39.71 -1.62
N HIS A 217 -23.95 39.56 -2.42
CA HIS A 217 -22.54 39.70 -2.01
C HIS A 217 -22.10 38.77 -0.86
N PHE A 218 -21.64 37.56 -1.18
CA PHE A 218 -21.07 36.63 -0.20
C PHE A 218 -19.60 36.29 -0.50
N ARG A 219 -18.83 36.03 0.57
CA ARG A 219 -17.40 35.67 0.49
C ARG A 219 -17.25 34.14 0.39
N GLN A 220 -16.81 33.66 -0.77
CA GLN A 220 -16.63 32.21 -1.01
C GLN A 220 -15.68 31.54 0.00
N ASN A 221 -14.64 32.23 0.46
CA ASN A 221 -13.74 31.70 1.48
C ASN A 221 -14.46 31.41 2.81
N HIS A 222 -15.42 32.25 3.21
CA HIS A 222 -16.19 32.07 4.44
C HIS A 222 -17.18 30.91 4.31
N ILE A 223 -17.86 30.83 3.16
CA ILE A 223 -18.74 29.69 2.84
C ILE A 223 -17.94 28.39 2.88
N HIS A 224 -16.81 28.34 2.18
CA HIS A 224 -15.93 27.17 2.13
C HIS A 224 -15.45 26.76 3.53
N GLY A 225 -14.99 27.71 4.36
CA GLY A 225 -14.55 27.41 5.72
C GLY A 225 -15.66 26.88 6.62
N THR A 226 -16.86 27.48 6.52
CA THR A 226 -18.06 27.03 7.23
C THR A 226 -18.46 25.62 6.80
N LEU A 227 -18.44 25.33 5.50
CA LEU A 227 -18.73 23.98 4.98
C LEU A 227 -17.70 22.95 5.43
N LEU A 228 -16.40 23.30 5.45
CA LEU A 228 -15.38 22.39 5.98
C LEU A 228 -15.62 22.05 7.46
N GLN A 229 -16.02 23.04 8.27
CA GLN A 229 -16.37 22.81 9.68
C GLN A 229 -17.56 21.85 9.79
N VAL A 230 -18.63 22.08 9.00
CA VAL A 230 -19.78 21.16 8.92
C VAL A 230 -19.33 19.74 8.53
N PHE A 231 -18.51 19.62 7.48
CA PHE A 231 -18.02 18.33 6.99
C PHE A 231 -17.24 17.55 8.06
N HIS A 232 -16.29 18.20 8.73
CA HIS A 232 -15.46 17.55 9.74
C HIS A 232 -16.24 17.18 11.01
N LEU A 233 -17.17 18.02 11.44
CA LEU A 233 -18.07 17.72 12.56
C LEU A 233 -19.02 16.56 12.22
N LEU A 234 -19.63 16.57 11.03
CA LEU A 234 -20.50 15.49 10.58
C LEU A 234 -19.74 14.16 10.47
N LYS A 235 -18.50 14.20 9.97
CA LYS A 235 -17.62 13.02 9.90
C LYS A 235 -17.36 12.46 11.29
N ALA A 236 -16.98 13.30 12.25
CA ALA A 236 -16.76 12.90 13.64
C ALA A 236 -18.01 12.28 14.28
N PHE A 237 -19.18 12.88 14.03
CA PHE A 237 -20.47 12.34 14.45
C PHE A 237 -20.72 10.94 13.87
N SER A 238 -20.48 10.75 12.56
CA SER A 238 -20.70 9.48 11.86
C SER A 238 -19.75 8.34 12.25
N ASP A 239 -18.51 8.67 12.62
CA ASP A 239 -17.46 7.71 13.00
C ASP A 239 -17.63 7.20 14.45
N SER A 240 -18.51 7.82 15.25
CA SER A 240 -18.86 7.38 16.60
C SER A 240 -19.81 6.15 16.56
N ARG A 241 -19.27 5.03 16.06
CA ARG A 241 -19.96 3.76 15.68
C ARG A 241 -20.83 3.08 16.76
N TYR A 242 -20.98 3.64 17.96
CA TYR A 242 -21.64 3.00 19.10
C TYR A 242 -22.98 3.64 19.52
N ARG A 243 -23.43 4.73 18.90
CA ARG A 243 -24.65 5.46 19.33
C ARG A 243 -25.66 5.78 18.21
N MET A 244 -25.85 4.91 17.22
CA MET A 244 -26.99 5.09 16.31
C MET A 244 -28.29 4.63 16.99
N ASN A 245 -28.82 5.48 17.87
CA ASN A 245 -30.16 5.34 18.45
C ASN A 245 -31.18 6.16 17.61
N ALA A 246 -32.48 6.01 17.91
CA ALA A 246 -33.53 6.73 17.19
C ALA A 246 -33.38 8.27 17.29
N TYR A 247 -32.82 8.76 18.41
CA TYR A 247 -32.56 10.18 18.63
C TYR A 247 -31.50 10.73 17.65
N SER A 248 -30.37 10.04 17.48
CA SER A 248 -29.33 10.45 16.53
C SER A 248 -29.74 10.34 15.06
N GLN A 249 -30.72 9.48 14.74
CA GLN A 249 -31.31 9.45 13.40
C GLN A 249 -32.20 10.68 13.14
N GLN A 250 -32.95 11.14 14.14
CA GLN A 250 -33.73 12.38 14.03
C GLN A 250 -32.81 13.61 13.86
N GLU A 251 -31.71 13.68 14.62
CA GLU A 251 -30.72 14.76 14.47
C GLU A 251 -30.11 14.81 13.06
N LEU A 252 -29.81 13.64 12.47
CA LEU A 252 -29.34 13.55 11.08
C LEU A 252 -30.42 13.98 10.07
N ALA A 253 -31.68 13.63 10.32
CA ALA A 253 -32.80 14.07 9.49
C ALA A 253 -32.94 15.60 9.51
N ASP A 254 -32.85 16.22 10.70
CA ASP A 254 -32.90 17.68 10.86
C ASP A 254 -31.71 18.36 10.14
N ILE A 255 -30.49 17.80 10.26
CA ILE A 255 -29.32 18.27 9.50
C ILE A 255 -29.56 18.14 7.99
N ALA A 256 -30.19 17.06 7.55
CA ALA A 256 -30.52 16.86 6.14
C ALA A 256 -31.54 17.89 5.63
N VAL A 257 -32.53 18.29 6.44
CA VAL A 257 -33.46 19.40 6.12
C VAL A 257 -32.70 20.71 5.98
N CYS A 258 -31.85 21.06 6.96
CA CYS A 258 -31.04 22.29 6.91
C CYS A 258 -30.11 22.30 5.69
N THR A 259 -29.53 21.15 5.35
CA THR A 259 -28.69 20.99 4.16
C THR A 259 -29.54 21.15 2.90
N LYS A 260 -30.74 20.58 2.82
CA LYS A 260 -31.63 20.77 1.64
C LYS A 260 -31.94 22.24 1.35
N ALA A 261 -32.08 23.07 2.37
CA ALA A 261 -32.33 24.51 2.20
C ALA A 261 -31.18 25.25 1.47
N LYS A 262 -29.97 24.66 1.40
CA LYS A 262 -28.77 25.30 0.82
C LYS A 262 -28.26 24.61 -0.46
N LEU A 263 -29.08 23.77 -1.12
CA LEU A 263 -28.68 22.95 -2.28
C LEU A 263 -28.11 23.73 -3.47
N TRP A 264 -28.42 25.03 -3.59
CA TRP A 264 -27.84 25.88 -4.63
C TRP A 264 -26.29 25.92 -4.56
N LEU A 265 -25.69 25.68 -3.38
CA LEU A 265 -24.25 25.63 -3.17
C LEU A 265 -23.57 24.45 -3.89
N ALA A 266 -24.31 23.37 -4.20
CA ALA A 266 -23.83 22.22 -4.98
C ALA A 266 -23.97 22.42 -6.50
N LYS A 267 -24.93 23.25 -6.91
CA LYS A 267 -25.36 23.42 -8.30
C LYS A 267 -24.57 24.55 -8.98
N ARG A 268 -24.74 24.70 -10.30
CA ARG A 268 -24.03 25.69 -11.14
C ARG A 268 -24.27 27.15 -10.73
N GLN A 269 -25.31 27.43 -9.94
CA GLN A 269 -25.55 28.76 -9.36
C GLN A 269 -24.37 29.24 -8.51
N ASN A 270 -23.65 28.31 -7.87
CA ASN A 270 -22.42 28.63 -7.16
C ASN A 270 -21.22 28.50 -8.12
N PRO A 271 -20.51 29.59 -8.48
CA PRO A 271 -19.38 29.49 -9.41
C PRO A 271 -18.12 28.86 -8.79
N CYS A 272 -18.03 28.74 -7.47
CA CYS A 272 -16.82 28.26 -6.80
C CYS A 272 -16.80 26.73 -6.70
N LEU A 273 -15.97 26.08 -7.53
CA LEU A 273 -15.83 24.62 -7.58
C LEU A 273 -15.40 24.01 -6.26
N VAL A 274 -14.51 24.66 -5.52
CA VAL A 274 -14.03 24.17 -4.23
C VAL A 274 -15.15 24.17 -3.19
N THR A 275 -15.97 25.23 -3.14
CA THR A 275 -17.15 25.30 -2.28
C THR A 275 -18.17 24.21 -2.65
N ARG A 276 -18.42 24.02 -3.96
CA ARG A 276 -19.29 22.94 -4.45
C ARG A 276 -18.79 21.56 -4.05
N ALA A 277 -17.48 21.33 -4.16
CA ALA A 277 -16.84 20.06 -3.81
C ALA A 277 -17.13 19.68 -2.34
N VAL A 278 -16.84 20.58 -1.40
CA VAL A 278 -17.08 20.32 0.03
C VAL A 278 -18.56 20.13 0.33
N TYR A 279 -19.44 20.90 -0.33
CA TYR A 279 -20.88 20.72 -0.18
C TYR A 279 -21.35 19.33 -0.66
N ILE A 280 -20.84 18.88 -1.80
CA ILE A 280 -21.10 17.55 -2.34
C ILE A 280 -20.56 16.46 -1.42
N ASP A 281 -19.39 16.65 -0.82
CA ASP A 281 -18.85 15.72 0.17
C ASP A 281 -19.74 15.61 1.42
N ILE A 282 -20.35 16.72 1.86
CA ILE A 282 -21.36 16.72 2.94
C ILE A 282 -22.59 15.91 2.50
N LEU A 283 -23.10 16.12 1.29
CA LEU A 283 -24.23 15.35 0.76
C LEU A 283 -23.92 13.85 0.70
N PHE A 284 -22.75 13.47 0.18
CA PHE A 284 -22.29 12.08 0.11
C PHE A 284 -22.16 11.44 1.49
N LEU A 285 -21.65 12.19 2.48
CA LEU A 285 -21.55 11.70 3.85
C LEU A 285 -22.92 11.55 4.50
N LEU A 286 -23.84 12.50 4.30
CA LEU A 286 -25.20 12.44 4.82
C LEU A 286 -25.98 11.25 4.25
N THR A 287 -25.95 11.03 2.93
CA THR A 287 -26.63 9.88 2.32
C THR A 287 -26.11 8.57 2.90
N ARG A 288 -24.79 8.41 3.01
CA ARG A 288 -24.17 7.23 3.63
C ARG A 288 -24.56 7.04 5.11
N CYS A 289 -24.81 8.11 5.85
CA CYS A 289 -25.24 8.01 7.25
C CYS A 289 -26.71 7.60 7.36
N LEU A 290 -27.56 8.15 6.50
CA LEU A 290 -29.01 7.88 6.48
C LEU A 290 -29.36 6.49 5.94
N ASP A 291 -28.58 5.94 5.01
CA ASP A 291 -28.83 4.62 4.41
C ASP A 291 -28.41 3.43 5.29
N LYS A 292 -27.82 3.67 6.48
CA LYS A 292 -27.42 2.58 7.38
C LYS A 292 -28.66 1.98 8.06
N PRO A 293 -28.93 0.66 7.94
CA PRO A 293 -30.08 0.03 8.58
C PRO A 293 -29.96 0.11 10.11
N THR A 294 -30.98 0.65 10.78
CA THR A 294 -31.11 0.59 12.23
C THR A 294 -31.33 -0.86 12.67
N LYS A 295 -30.66 -1.32 13.73
CA LYS A 295 -30.97 -2.61 14.35
C LYS A 295 -32.37 -2.53 14.98
N GLY A 296 -33.39 -2.92 14.23
CA GLY A 296 -34.79 -2.96 14.64
C GLY A 296 -35.73 -2.79 13.45
N ASN A 297 -36.76 -3.65 13.35
CA ASN A 297 -37.77 -3.70 12.28
C ASN A 297 -38.72 -2.47 12.28
N GLN A 298 -38.19 -1.25 12.26
CA GLN A 298 -38.99 -0.09 11.87
C GLN A 298 -38.58 0.36 10.46
N PRO A 299 -39.56 0.67 9.59
CA PRO A 299 -39.26 1.25 8.30
C PRO A 299 -38.53 2.58 8.54
N VAL A 300 -37.30 2.67 8.05
CA VAL A 300 -36.57 3.94 7.97
C VAL A 300 -37.51 4.91 7.24
N PRO A 301 -37.82 6.10 7.80
CA PRO A 301 -38.73 7.03 7.15
C PRO A 301 -38.22 7.28 5.73
N GLU A 302 -39.14 7.19 4.76
CA GLU A 302 -38.91 7.42 3.35
C GLU A 302 -37.86 8.52 3.19
N HIS A 303 -36.75 8.17 2.52
CA HIS A 303 -35.63 9.08 2.24
C HIS A 303 -36.20 10.47 2.00
N LEU A 304 -35.73 11.49 2.73
CA LEU A 304 -36.25 12.86 2.82
C LEU A 304 -36.40 13.64 1.47
N GLY A 305 -36.47 12.97 0.32
CA GLY A 305 -36.22 13.42 -1.04
C GLY A 305 -34.74 13.68 -1.29
N LEU A 306 -33.82 13.19 -0.45
CA LEU A 306 -32.40 13.57 -0.56
C LEU A 306 -31.75 12.94 -1.81
N TRP A 307 -32.04 11.68 -2.08
CA TRP A 307 -31.57 10.99 -3.29
C TRP A 307 -32.14 11.58 -4.58
N GLU A 308 -33.38 12.07 -4.56
CA GLU A 308 -33.97 12.81 -5.69
C GLU A 308 -33.20 14.12 -5.98
N GLU A 309 -32.87 14.88 -4.95
CA GLU A 309 -32.05 16.10 -5.10
C GLU A 309 -30.61 15.79 -5.54
N VAL A 310 -30.03 14.69 -5.06
CA VAL A 310 -28.74 14.19 -5.53
C VAL A 310 -28.81 13.86 -7.02
N GLY A 311 -29.86 13.16 -7.46
CA GLY A 311 -30.11 12.89 -8.88
C GLY A 311 -30.14 14.18 -9.70
N LYS A 312 -30.91 15.18 -9.27
CA LYS A 312 -30.97 16.52 -9.93
C LYS A 312 -29.60 17.21 -9.98
N ILE A 313 -28.78 17.09 -8.92
CA ILE A 313 -27.43 17.66 -8.88
C ILE A 313 -26.54 16.96 -9.91
N VAL A 314 -26.53 15.63 -9.95
CA VAL A 314 -25.72 14.83 -10.89
C VAL A 314 -26.16 15.12 -12.33
N SER A 315 -27.47 15.08 -12.63
CA SER A 315 -27.99 15.36 -13.97
C SER A 315 -27.80 16.80 -14.43
N GLY A 316 -27.74 17.75 -13.48
CA GLY A 316 -27.43 19.16 -13.75
C GLY A 316 -25.93 19.48 -13.84
N SER A 317 -25.05 18.51 -13.54
CA SER A 317 -23.62 18.74 -13.39
C SER A 317 -22.85 18.75 -14.71
N GLU A 318 -21.59 19.14 -14.62
CA GLU A 318 -20.60 19.15 -15.69
C GLU A 318 -20.23 17.74 -16.17
N LEU A 319 -20.50 16.67 -15.41
CA LEU A 319 -20.33 15.29 -15.90
C LEU A 319 -21.27 14.95 -17.05
N ILE A 320 -22.46 15.56 -17.09
CA ILE A 320 -23.47 15.30 -18.13
C ILE A 320 -23.55 16.46 -19.11
N ARG A 321 -23.68 17.68 -18.59
CA ARG A 321 -23.88 18.87 -19.42
C ARG A 321 -22.58 19.43 -20.00
N GLY A 322 -21.43 18.80 -19.72
CA GLY A 322 -20.12 19.26 -20.14
C GLY A 322 -19.62 20.52 -19.42
N PHE A 323 -18.35 20.83 -19.64
CA PHE A 323 -17.68 22.01 -19.09
C PHE A 323 -17.78 23.19 -20.08
N PRO A 324 -18.25 24.38 -19.64
CA PRO A 324 -18.28 25.56 -20.49
C PRO A 324 -16.92 26.30 -20.58
N TYR A 325 -15.85 25.82 -19.94
CA TYR A 325 -14.54 26.49 -19.83
C TYR A 325 -13.37 25.53 -20.13
N THR A 326 -12.18 26.09 -20.33
CA THR A 326 -10.92 25.35 -20.55
C THR A 326 -10.50 24.55 -19.31
N PHE A 327 -9.69 23.50 -19.51
CA PHE A 327 -9.28 22.48 -18.53
C PHE A 327 -8.54 22.99 -17.26
N THR A 328 -8.39 24.29 -17.04
CA THR A 328 -7.49 24.89 -16.02
C THR A 328 -8.24 25.75 -14.99
N VAL A 329 -9.34 25.25 -14.43
CA VAL A 329 -10.08 25.95 -13.36
C VAL A 329 -9.58 25.52 -11.97
N PRO A 330 -9.18 26.44 -11.08
CA PRO A 330 -8.81 26.10 -9.71
C PRO A 330 -9.93 25.37 -8.98
N GLY A 331 -9.61 24.24 -8.34
CA GLY A 331 -10.59 23.41 -7.64
C GLY A 331 -11.31 22.37 -8.50
N LEU A 332 -11.03 22.33 -9.80
CA LEU A 332 -11.68 21.39 -10.72
C LEU A 332 -11.42 19.92 -10.36
N PRO A 333 -10.17 19.48 -10.09
CA PRO A 333 -9.92 18.09 -9.68
C PRO A 333 -10.68 17.71 -8.41
N GLN A 334 -10.69 18.59 -7.39
CA GLN A 334 -11.41 18.35 -6.14
C GLN A 334 -12.92 18.23 -6.38
N TYR A 335 -13.49 19.14 -7.18
CA TYR A 335 -14.90 19.10 -7.55
C TYR A 335 -15.28 17.83 -8.30
N LEU A 336 -14.49 17.44 -9.29
CA LEU A 336 -14.69 16.21 -10.06
C LEU A 336 -14.63 14.98 -9.17
N GLN A 337 -13.69 14.92 -8.23
CA GLN A 337 -13.57 13.81 -7.29
C GLN A 337 -14.80 13.69 -6.38
N SER A 338 -15.22 14.78 -5.74
CA SER A 338 -16.40 14.80 -4.86
C SER A 338 -17.67 14.44 -5.63
N LEU A 339 -17.86 15.04 -6.81
CA LEU A 339 -19.03 14.78 -7.65
C LEU A 339 -19.06 13.34 -8.16
N THR A 340 -17.93 12.79 -8.58
CA THR A 340 -17.84 11.40 -9.06
C THR A 340 -18.19 10.42 -7.93
N LYS A 341 -17.70 10.65 -6.70
CA LYS A 341 -18.09 9.83 -5.53
C LYS A 341 -19.59 9.87 -5.28
N LEU A 342 -20.20 11.06 -5.33
CA LEU A 342 -21.65 11.21 -5.16
C LEU A 342 -22.43 10.55 -6.30
N ALA A 343 -21.96 10.69 -7.54
CA ALA A 343 -22.55 10.07 -8.72
C ALA A 343 -22.52 8.53 -8.63
N ILE A 344 -21.37 7.94 -8.32
CA ILE A 344 -21.21 6.49 -8.11
C ILE A 344 -22.17 6.01 -7.01
N ALA A 345 -22.28 6.74 -5.90
CA ALA A 345 -23.20 6.41 -4.83
C ALA A 345 -24.67 6.46 -5.27
N ALA A 346 -25.04 7.45 -6.09
CA ALA A 346 -26.38 7.56 -6.65
C ALA A 346 -26.71 6.40 -7.60
N VAL A 347 -25.77 5.98 -8.45
CA VAL A 347 -25.94 4.81 -9.31
C VAL A 347 -26.19 3.56 -8.47
N TRP A 348 -25.43 3.36 -7.40
CA TRP A 348 -25.63 2.21 -6.50
C TRP A 348 -26.94 2.28 -5.72
N ALA A 349 -27.35 3.47 -5.26
CA ALA A 349 -28.61 3.64 -4.54
C ALA A 349 -29.81 3.27 -5.41
N VAL A 350 -29.81 3.71 -6.68
CA VAL A 350 -30.86 3.36 -7.65
C VAL A 350 -30.84 1.85 -7.93
N ALA A 351 -29.66 1.24 -8.10
CA ALA A 351 -29.53 -0.20 -8.34
C ALA A 351 -30.12 -1.07 -7.22
N VAL A 352 -30.04 -0.61 -5.96
CA VAL A 352 -30.62 -1.32 -4.81
C VAL A 352 -32.14 -1.19 -4.77
N GLN A 353 -32.69 -0.06 -5.22
CA GLN A 353 -34.13 0.22 -5.21
C GLN A 353 -34.89 -0.36 -6.42
N ALA A 354 -34.21 -0.53 -7.56
CA ALA A 354 -34.87 -0.72 -8.85
C ALA A 354 -35.58 -2.08 -9.05
N GLY A 355 -35.10 -3.20 -8.52
CA GLY A 355 -35.63 -4.52 -8.93
C GLY A 355 -35.74 -4.63 -10.46
N GLU A 356 -36.77 -5.30 -11.00
CA GLU A 356 -37.04 -5.40 -12.44
C GLU A 356 -37.65 -4.13 -13.07
N GLN A 357 -37.82 -3.02 -12.33
CA GLN A 357 -38.40 -1.79 -12.87
C GLN A 357 -37.32 -0.79 -13.32
N THR A 358 -37.52 -0.22 -14.51
CA THR A 358 -36.67 0.82 -15.09
C THR A 358 -36.77 2.12 -14.29
N VAL A 359 -35.88 2.32 -13.31
CA VAL A 359 -35.71 3.62 -12.63
C VAL A 359 -34.70 4.45 -13.42
N ASP A 360 -34.97 5.75 -13.59
CA ASP A 360 -34.11 6.67 -14.34
C ASP A 360 -32.78 6.88 -13.58
N ILE A 361 -31.71 6.25 -14.08
CA ILE A 361 -30.37 6.35 -13.48
C ILE A 361 -29.77 7.69 -13.90
N PRO A 362 -29.32 8.55 -12.97
CA PRO A 362 -28.88 9.89 -13.31
C PRO A 362 -27.65 9.92 -14.22
N ILE A 363 -26.77 8.90 -14.17
CA ILE A 363 -25.58 8.74 -15.01
C ILE A 363 -25.14 7.27 -15.01
N SER A 364 -24.60 6.73 -16.12
CA SER A 364 -24.10 5.36 -16.17
C SER A 364 -22.59 5.25 -15.88
N PHE A 365 -22.13 4.05 -15.49
CA PHE A 365 -20.69 3.79 -15.35
C PHE A 365 -19.94 3.98 -16.67
N SER A 366 -20.51 3.54 -17.80
CA SER A 366 -19.91 3.75 -19.12
C SER A 366 -19.72 5.23 -19.45
N GLN A 367 -20.66 6.09 -19.06
CA GLN A 367 -20.53 7.54 -19.26
C GLN A 367 -19.43 8.15 -18.39
N LEU A 368 -19.31 7.71 -17.13
CA LEU A 368 -18.21 8.14 -16.25
C LEU A 368 -16.84 7.69 -16.78
N LEU A 369 -16.74 6.46 -17.29
CA LEU A 369 -15.52 5.92 -17.89
C LEU A 369 -15.16 6.61 -19.22
N ALA A 370 -16.14 7.13 -19.97
CA ALA A 370 -15.91 7.91 -21.18
C ALA A 370 -15.47 9.37 -20.92
N SER A 371 -15.39 9.80 -19.65
CA SER A 371 -14.94 11.14 -19.29
C SER A 371 -13.52 11.41 -19.79
N SER A 372 -13.26 12.63 -20.26
CA SER A 372 -11.90 13.06 -20.63
C SER A 372 -10.98 13.25 -19.42
N PHE A 373 -11.52 13.32 -18.20
CA PHE A 373 -10.77 13.56 -16.97
C PHE A 373 -10.34 12.26 -16.28
N PRO A 374 -9.02 12.03 -16.06
CA PRO A 374 -8.54 10.84 -15.36
C PRO A 374 -9.05 10.77 -13.93
N GLU A 375 -9.30 11.90 -13.25
CA GLU A 375 -9.84 11.90 -11.88
C GLU A 375 -11.24 11.25 -11.78
N VAL A 376 -12.04 11.34 -12.84
CA VAL A 376 -13.37 10.72 -12.93
C VAL A 376 -13.22 9.23 -13.25
N ARG A 377 -12.41 8.91 -14.29
CA ARG A 377 -12.18 7.53 -14.73
C ARG A 377 -11.56 6.69 -13.61
N LEU A 378 -10.52 7.23 -12.95
CA LEU A 378 -9.80 6.55 -11.88
C LEU A 378 -10.73 6.14 -10.75
N LEU A 379 -11.47 7.10 -10.15
CA LEU A 379 -12.42 6.82 -9.06
C LEU A 379 -13.51 5.82 -9.46
N THR A 380 -13.97 5.90 -10.71
CA THR A 380 -14.94 4.97 -11.26
C THR A 380 -14.35 3.56 -11.33
N LEU A 381 -13.14 3.42 -11.86
CA LEU A 381 -12.41 2.16 -11.93
C LEU A 381 -12.10 1.59 -10.54
N GLU A 382 -11.79 2.42 -9.53
CA GLU A 382 -11.58 1.92 -8.16
C GLU A 382 -12.85 1.29 -7.59
N ALA A 383 -13.98 2.00 -7.74
CA ALA A 383 -15.27 1.52 -7.24
C ALA A 383 -15.74 0.25 -7.96
N LEU A 384 -15.46 0.13 -9.26
CA LEU A 384 -15.75 -1.06 -10.04
C LEU A 384 -14.82 -2.22 -9.65
N LEU A 385 -13.52 -1.98 -9.54
CA LEU A 385 -12.54 -2.99 -9.15
C LEU A 385 -12.86 -3.61 -7.77
N GLU A 386 -13.30 -2.80 -6.79
CA GLU A 386 -13.75 -3.31 -5.49
C GLU A 386 -14.91 -4.32 -5.64
N ARG A 387 -15.85 -4.09 -6.57
CA ARG A 387 -16.97 -5.01 -6.84
C ARG A 387 -16.53 -6.27 -7.56
N PHE A 388 -15.73 -6.15 -8.61
CA PHE A 388 -15.24 -7.30 -9.38
C PHE A 388 -14.31 -8.19 -8.56
N SER A 389 -13.42 -7.60 -7.75
CA SER A 389 -12.54 -8.37 -6.86
C SER A 389 -13.31 -9.10 -5.75
N ALA A 390 -14.30 -8.45 -5.13
CA ALA A 390 -15.16 -9.08 -4.15
C ALA A 390 -15.92 -10.29 -4.72
N ALA A 391 -16.43 -10.19 -5.95
CA ALA A 391 -17.12 -11.28 -6.62
C ALA A 391 -16.17 -12.44 -7.00
N ALA A 392 -14.97 -12.14 -7.50
CA ALA A 392 -13.98 -13.15 -7.84
C ALA A 392 -13.50 -13.96 -6.62
N SER A 393 -13.39 -13.32 -5.45
CA SER A 393 -12.93 -13.97 -4.21
C SER A 393 -13.94 -14.92 -3.54
N GLY A 394 -15.20 -14.97 -4.01
CA GLY A 394 -16.27 -15.73 -3.36
C GLY A 394 -16.63 -15.25 -1.93
N LEU A 395 -15.96 -14.21 -1.42
CA LEU A 395 -16.05 -13.75 -0.03
C LEU A 395 -17.33 -12.94 0.28
N GLY A 396 -18.28 -12.91 -0.64
CA GLY A 396 -19.60 -12.31 -0.44
C GLY A 396 -20.63 -13.05 -1.27
N LYS A 397 -21.72 -13.50 -0.63
CA LYS A 397 -22.94 -14.05 -1.27
C LYS A 397 -23.70 -13.02 -2.14
N LYS A 398 -23.02 -12.01 -2.68
CA LYS A 398 -23.60 -10.98 -3.54
C LYS A 398 -23.07 -11.19 -4.95
N GLU A 399 -23.91 -11.78 -5.79
CA GLU A 399 -23.72 -11.82 -7.23
C GLU A 399 -23.44 -10.42 -7.78
N LEU A 400 -22.73 -10.35 -8.91
CA LEU A 400 -22.45 -9.09 -9.58
C LEU A 400 -23.78 -8.39 -9.92
N PRO A 401 -23.95 -7.09 -9.57
CA PRO A 401 -25.17 -6.36 -9.90
C PRO A 401 -25.47 -6.40 -11.42
N PRO A 402 -26.74 -6.53 -11.85
CA PRO A 402 -27.11 -6.66 -13.26
C PRO A 402 -26.59 -5.54 -14.16
N LEU A 403 -26.45 -4.33 -13.62
CA LEU A 403 -25.92 -3.16 -14.33
C LEU A 403 -24.44 -3.29 -14.72
N LEU A 404 -23.69 -4.22 -14.10
CA LEU A 404 -22.30 -4.50 -14.42
C LEU A 404 -22.14 -5.64 -15.43
N TRP A 405 -23.22 -6.37 -15.73
CA TRP A 405 -23.19 -7.41 -16.75
C TRP A 405 -22.87 -6.79 -18.11
N ASN A 406 -22.09 -7.50 -18.93
CA ASN A 406 -21.71 -7.09 -20.28
C ASN A 406 -20.82 -5.83 -20.37
N MET A 407 -20.15 -5.43 -19.28
CA MET A 407 -19.16 -4.35 -19.31
C MET A 407 -17.81 -4.75 -19.96
N GLY A 408 -17.63 -6.03 -20.32
CA GLY A 408 -16.41 -6.57 -20.92
C GLY A 408 -15.91 -5.77 -22.13
N GLY A 409 -16.76 -5.57 -23.14
CA GLY A 409 -16.44 -4.75 -24.32
C GLY A 409 -16.05 -3.30 -23.98
N THR A 410 -16.65 -2.72 -22.93
CA THR A 410 -16.27 -1.37 -22.46
C THR A 410 -14.84 -1.36 -21.92
N PHE A 411 -14.47 -2.34 -21.08
CA PHE A 411 -13.11 -2.43 -20.54
C PHE A 411 -12.08 -2.76 -21.61
N LEU A 412 -12.41 -3.59 -22.60
CA LEU A 412 -11.53 -3.87 -23.75
C LEU A 412 -11.21 -2.59 -24.53
N MET A 413 -12.23 -1.81 -24.90
CA MET A 413 -12.01 -0.54 -25.59
C MET A 413 -11.18 0.45 -24.77
N LEU A 414 -11.37 0.48 -23.45
CA LEU A 414 -10.59 1.34 -22.55
C LEU A 414 -9.14 0.87 -22.43
N ALA A 415 -8.89 -0.44 -22.36
CA ALA A 415 -7.54 -1.00 -22.27
C ALA A 415 -6.65 -0.55 -23.45
N MET A 416 -7.23 -0.42 -24.64
CA MET A 416 -6.51 0.00 -25.86
C MET A 416 -6.36 1.52 -26.00
N LYS A 417 -7.21 2.32 -25.34
CA LYS A 417 -7.26 3.78 -25.51
C LYS A 417 -6.71 4.57 -24.33
N GLU A 418 -6.64 3.96 -23.16
CA GLU A 418 -6.27 4.67 -21.93
C GLU A 418 -4.79 5.05 -21.94
N THR A 419 -4.53 6.31 -21.61
CA THR A 419 -3.18 6.90 -21.57
C THR A 419 -2.69 7.11 -20.16
N HIS A 420 -3.59 7.15 -19.16
CA HIS A 420 -3.24 7.33 -17.77
C HIS A 420 -2.81 6.00 -17.11
N PRO A 421 -1.55 5.86 -16.63
CA PRO A 421 -1.01 4.56 -16.17
C PRO A 421 -1.83 3.89 -15.07
N GLU A 422 -2.30 4.64 -14.07
CA GLU A 422 -3.09 4.06 -12.97
C GLU A 422 -4.48 3.59 -13.43
N CYS A 423 -5.05 4.24 -14.45
CA CYS A 423 -6.32 3.80 -15.03
C CYS A 423 -6.11 2.51 -15.82
N SER A 424 -5.07 2.46 -16.66
CA SER A 424 -4.69 1.27 -17.43
C SER A 424 -4.47 0.08 -16.49
N CYS A 425 -3.71 0.28 -15.39
CA CYS A 425 -3.50 -0.73 -14.36
C CYS A 425 -4.83 -1.28 -13.81
N LYS A 426 -5.76 -0.40 -13.40
CA LYS A 426 -7.06 -0.82 -12.85
C LYS A 426 -7.95 -1.52 -13.89
N ILE A 427 -7.92 -1.09 -15.16
CA ILE A 427 -8.66 -1.75 -16.24
C ILE A 427 -8.19 -3.19 -16.40
N LEU A 428 -6.87 -3.41 -16.48
CA LEU A 428 -6.30 -4.75 -16.60
C LEU A 428 -6.63 -5.62 -15.37
N LYS A 429 -6.63 -5.04 -14.16
CA LYS A 429 -7.05 -5.76 -12.94
C LYS A 429 -8.52 -6.18 -13.00
N ILE A 430 -9.40 -5.32 -13.52
CA ILE A 430 -10.83 -5.64 -13.68
C ILE A 430 -10.98 -6.79 -14.69
N LEU A 431 -10.34 -6.71 -15.86
CA LEU A 431 -10.36 -7.80 -16.86
C LEU A 431 -9.85 -9.12 -16.28
N HIS A 432 -8.80 -9.08 -15.46
CA HIS A 432 -8.29 -10.25 -14.75
C HIS A 432 -9.29 -10.81 -13.72
N CYS A 433 -10.08 -9.97 -13.04
CA CYS A 433 -11.13 -10.43 -12.12
C CYS A 433 -12.34 -11.07 -12.84
N MET A 434 -12.61 -10.68 -14.09
CA MET A 434 -13.72 -11.23 -14.89
C MET A 434 -13.37 -12.61 -15.46
N ASP A 435 -14.38 -13.44 -15.75
CA ASP A 435 -14.18 -14.70 -16.47
C ASP A 435 -13.82 -14.40 -17.95
N PRO A 436 -12.67 -14.88 -18.48
CA PRO A 436 -12.32 -14.74 -19.88
C PRO A 436 -13.42 -15.19 -20.85
N SER A 437 -14.23 -16.19 -20.48
CA SER A 437 -15.33 -16.67 -21.33
C SER A 437 -16.36 -15.59 -21.65
N GLU A 438 -16.53 -14.59 -20.77
CA GLU A 438 -17.53 -13.53 -20.92
C GLU A 438 -17.07 -12.41 -21.88
N TRP A 439 -15.77 -12.10 -21.91
CA TRP A 439 -15.25 -10.91 -22.60
C TRP A 439 -14.27 -11.22 -23.73
N LEU A 440 -13.54 -12.35 -23.71
CA LEU A 440 -12.55 -12.67 -24.72
C LEU A 440 -13.15 -12.81 -26.13
N PRO A 441 -14.34 -13.40 -26.33
CA PRO A 441 -14.99 -13.43 -27.66
C PRO A 441 -15.35 -12.03 -28.19
N GLN A 442 -15.38 -11.01 -27.32
CA GLN A 442 -15.73 -9.64 -27.69
C GLN A 442 -14.51 -8.85 -28.22
N THR A 443 -13.29 -9.40 -28.22
CA THR A 443 -12.09 -8.68 -28.67
C THR A 443 -12.19 -8.30 -30.15
N GLU A 444 -12.66 -9.20 -31.00
CA GLU A 444 -12.76 -8.95 -32.45
C GLU A 444 -13.74 -7.82 -32.76
N CYS A 445 -14.90 -7.81 -32.11
CA CYS A 445 -15.93 -6.81 -32.36
C CYS A 445 -15.64 -5.47 -31.66
N CYS A 446 -14.96 -5.47 -30.51
CA CYS A 446 -14.74 -4.25 -29.72
C CYS A 446 -13.41 -3.55 -30.02
N VAL A 447 -12.35 -4.31 -30.31
CA VAL A 447 -10.99 -3.77 -30.51
C VAL A 447 -10.31 -4.22 -31.80
N HIS A 448 -11.01 -4.99 -32.64
CA HIS A 448 -10.49 -5.50 -33.93
C HIS A 448 -9.22 -6.34 -33.78
N LEU A 449 -9.09 -7.05 -32.65
CA LEU A 449 -8.04 -8.03 -32.40
C LEU A 449 -8.68 -9.40 -32.19
N THR A 450 -8.14 -10.42 -32.84
CA THR A 450 -8.44 -11.82 -32.50
C THR A 450 -8.03 -12.09 -31.04
N PRO A 451 -8.64 -13.08 -30.36
CA PRO A 451 -8.22 -13.48 -29.01
C PRO A 451 -6.71 -13.76 -28.91
N GLU A 452 -6.16 -14.27 -29.99
CA GLU A 452 -4.76 -14.55 -30.19
C GLU A 452 -3.88 -13.29 -30.26
N GLU A 453 -4.25 -12.31 -31.08
CA GLU A 453 -3.53 -11.03 -31.16
C GLU A 453 -3.67 -10.22 -29.86
N PHE A 454 -4.80 -10.36 -29.15
CA PHE A 454 -4.97 -9.75 -27.83
C PHE A 454 -4.03 -10.36 -26.79
N LEU A 455 -3.79 -11.67 -26.85
CA LEU A 455 -2.81 -12.32 -26.00
C LEU A 455 -1.40 -11.82 -26.31
N ASP A 456 -1.04 -11.70 -27.59
CA ASP A 456 0.27 -11.16 -28.01
C ASP A 456 0.46 -9.72 -27.49
N TRP A 457 -0.56 -8.86 -27.63
CA TRP A 457 -0.56 -7.53 -27.04
C TRP A 457 -0.38 -7.54 -25.52
N THR A 458 -1.07 -8.43 -24.80
CA THR A 458 -0.97 -8.50 -23.34
C THR A 458 0.42 -8.98 -22.89
N MET A 459 1.02 -9.93 -23.63
CA MET A 459 2.39 -10.40 -23.40
C MET A 459 3.43 -9.29 -23.68
N ASP A 460 3.19 -8.45 -24.70
CA ASP A 460 4.03 -7.29 -25.00
C ASP A 460 3.91 -6.20 -23.91
N VAL A 461 2.75 -6.02 -23.30
CA VAL A 461 2.60 -5.14 -22.14
C VAL A 461 3.35 -5.73 -20.93
N ALA A 462 3.31 -7.05 -20.74
CA ALA A 462 4.02 -7.73 -19.67
C ALA A 462 5.56 -7.79 -19.86
N SER A 463 6.06 -7.54 -21.08
CA SER A 463 7.49 -7.49 -21.37
C SER A 463 8.11 -6.09 -21.19
N ASN A 464 7.28 -5.05 -21.19
CA ASN A 464 7.70 -3.64 -21.11
C ASN A 464 7.81 -3.11 -19.66
N GLU A 465 8.53 -1.99 -19.51
CA GLU A 465 9.06 -1.37 -18.28
C GLU A 465 8.43 -1.74 -16.90
N ARG A 466 9.33 -2.15 -16.00
CA ARG A 466 9.17 -2.60 -14.60
C ARG A 466 8.20 -1.75 -13.78
N SER A 467 6.92 -2.11 -13.80
CA SER A 467 5.84 -1.37 -13.14
C SER A 467 4.70 -2.29 -12.67
N GLU A 468 3.79 -1.78 -11.86
CA GLU A 468 2.58 -2.51 -11.44
C GLU A 468 1.75 -3.02 -12.64
N ILE A 469 1.78 -2.30 -13.77
CA ILE A 469 1.10 -2.68 -15.02
C ILE A 469 1.67 -3.99 -15.56
N GLN A 470 2.99 -4.17 -15.55
CA GLN A 470 3.66 -5.39 -15.99
C GLN A 470 3.16 -6.61 -15.19
N SER A 471 3.11 -6.48 -13.87
CA SER A 471 2.67 -7.54 -12.96
C SER A 471 1.20 -7.92 -13.16
N VAL A 472 0.34 -6.96 -13.52
CA VAL A 472 -1.07 -7.24 -13.82
C VAL A 472 -1.24 -7.82 -15.22
N ALA A 473 -0.50 -7.33 -16.21
CA ALA A 473 -0.51 -7.86 -17.56
C ALA A 473 -0.04 -9.33 -17.60
N LEU A 474 0.99 -9.69 -16.83
CA LEU A 474 1.46 -11.07 -16.71
C LEU A 474 0.34 -11.99 -16.17
N ARG A 475 -0.37 -11.57 -15.12
CA ARG A 475 -1.52 -12.32 -14.57
C ARG A 475 -2.63 -12.49 -15.61
N LEU A 476 -2.97 -11.41 -16.32
CA LEU A 476 -4.01 -11.44 -17.35
C LEU A 476 -3.62 -12.35 -18.51
N ALA A 477 -2.40 -12.22 -19.06
CA ALA A 477 -1.91 -13.07 -20.14
C ALA A 477 -1.94 -14.56 -19.74
N SER A 478 -1.51 -14.87 -18.51
CA SER A 478 -1.52 -16.24 -17.98
C SER A 478 -2.93 -16.80 -17.88
N LYS A 479 -3.90 -15.99 -17.44
CA LYS A 479 -5.32 -16.38 -17.36
C LYS A 479 -5.91 -16.66 -18.75
N VAL A 480 -5.57 -15.82 -19.74
CA VAL A 480 -6.00 -16.01 -21.14
C VAL A 480 -5.37 -17.27 -21.75
N ILE A 481 -4.10 -17.56 -21.48
CA ILE A 481 -3.43 -18.78 -21.94
C ILE A 481 -4.08 -20.03 -21.36
N VAL A 482 -4.34 -20.04 -20.05
CA VAL A 482 -5.03 -21.14 -19.38
C VAL A 482 -6.40 -21.39 -20.03
N HIS A 483 -7.17 -20.33 -20.25
CA HIS A 483 -8.48 -20.43 -20.90
C HIS A 483 -8.36 -20.97 -22.32
N HIS A 484 -7.47 -20.40 -23.14
CA HIS A 484 -7.27 -20.79 -24.52
C HIS A 484 -6.93 -22.28 -24.64
N VAL A 485 -5.96 -22.78 -23.84
CA VAL A 485 -5.55 -24.20 -23.83
C VAL A 485 -6.68 -25.13 -23.35
N GLN A 486 -7.56 -24.67 -22.46
CA GLN A 486 -8.71 -25.47 -22.01
C GLN A 486 -9.83 -25.55 -23.05
N THR A 487 -10.00 -24.51 -23.88
CA THR A 487 -11.11 -24.40 -24.83
C THR A 487 -10.76 -24.74 -26.28
N SER A 488 -9.47 -24.71 -26.65
CA SER A 488 -9.04 -24.92 -28.04
C SER A 488 -9.03 -26.41 -28.42
N ASP A 489 -9.72 -26.76 -29.50
CA ASP A 489 -9.56 -28.03 -30.23
C ASP A 489 -8.35 -28.01 -31.20
N GLU A 490 -7.61 -26.90 -31.23
CA GLU A 490 -6.50 -26.69 -32.15
C GLU A 490 -5.32 -27.65 -31.90
N THR A 491 -4.59 -27.96 -32.98
CA THR A 491 -3.38 -28.77 -32.90
C THR A 491 -2.34 -28.09 -32.03
N ARG A 492 -1.74 -28.83 -31.09
CA ARG A 492 -0.66 -28.40 -30.17
C ARG A 492 0.42 -27.50 -30.79
N ASP A 493 0.68 -27.65 -32.09
CA ASP A 493 1.72 -26.93 -32.83
C ASP A 493 1.39 -25.44 -33.08
N SER A 494 0.11 -25.02 -33.11
CA SER A 494 -0.26 -23.60 -33.30
C SER A 494 0.03 -22.75 -32.05
N VAL A 495 -0.21 -23.31 -30.86
CA VAL A 495 -0.11 -22.61 -29.58
C VAL A 495 1.31 -22.66 -28.97
N ALA A 496 2.16 -23.59 -29.42
CA ALA A 496 3.52 -23.79 -28.94
C ALA A 496 4.40 -22.52 -28.87
N PRO A 497 4.48 -21.63 -29.90
CA PRO A 497 5.30 -20.42 -29.80
C PRO A 497 4.83 -19.45 -28.71
N LYS A 498 3.52 -19.32 -28.53
CA LYS A 498 2.92 -18.45 -27.50
C LYS A 498 3.18 -18.96 -26.09
N LEU A 499 3.06 -20.27 -25.90
CA LEU A 499 3.41 -20.93 -24.63
C LEU A 499 4.88 -20.71 -24.28
N LYS A 500 5.77 -20.82 -25.26
CA LYS A 500 7.21 -20.59 -25.05
C LYS A 500 7.51 -19.14 -24.66
N GLN A 501 6.90 -18.16 -25.32
CA GLN A 501 7.03 -16.74 -24.96
C GLN A 501 6.51 -16.47 -23.55
N TRP A 502 5.37 -17.04 -23.18
CA TRP A 502 4.83 -16.91 -21.83
C TRP A 502 5.75 -17.48 -20.75
N VAL A 503 6.33 -18.67 -20.97
CA VAL A 503 7.30 -19.27 -20.03
C VAL A 503 8.49 -18.33 -19.83
N GLN A 504 9.01 -17.74 -20.91
CA GLN A 504 10.11 -16.77 -20.81
C GLN A 504 9.74 -15.53 -19.97
N LEU A 505 8.51 -15.02 -20.11
CA LEU A 505 8.02 -13.89 -19.31
C LEU A 505 7.87 -14.24 -17.82
N VAL A 506 7.38 -15.44 -17.50
CA VAL A 506 7.29 -15.92 -16.11
C VAL A 506 8.69 -16.05 -15.50
N VAL A 507 9.62 -16.68 -16.21
CA VAL A 507 11.03 -16.81 -15.78
C VAL A 507 11.66 -15.44 -15.55
N ALA A 508 11.49 -14.51 -16.49
CA ALA A 508 12.01 -13.16 -16.39
C ALA A 508 11.41 -12.37 -15.20
N SER A 509 10.23 -12.75 -14.70
CA SER A 509 9.55 -12.07 -13.59
C SER A 509 9.96 -12.59 -12.20
N CYS A 510 10.77 -13.63 -12.10
CA CYS A 510 11.17 -14.27 -10.84
C CYS A 510 12.50 -13.76 -10.27
N GLY A 511 13.23 -12.86 -10.96
CA GLY A 511 14.55 -12.40 -10.53
C GLY A 511 14.54 -11.60 -9.23
N ASP A 512 15.52 -11.84 -8.35
CA ASP A 512 15.60 -11.19 -7.03
C ASP A 512 15.80 -9.67 -7.09
N HIS A 513 16.38 -9.16 -8.18
CA HIS A 513 16.56 -7.74 -8.45
C HIS A 513 15.25 -7.00 -8.81
N LEU A 514 14.13 -7.72 -8.93
CA LEU A 514 12.84 -7.15 -9.33
C LEU A 514 11.98 -6.75 -8.12
N PRO A 515 11.06 -5.79 -8.31
CA PRO A 515 10.09 -5.42 -7.29
C PRO A 515 9.31 -6.63 -6.76
N THR A 516 8.95 -6.59 -5.48
CA THR A 516 8.16 -7.62 -4.80
C THR A 516 6.90 -7.98 -5.59
N GLU A 517 6.21 -6.99 -6.16
CA GLU A 517 4.96 -7.16 -6.90
C GLU A 517 5.11 -8.05 -8.15
N SER A 518 6.26 -7.98 -8.85
CA SER A 518 6.55 -8.83 -10.00
C SER A 518 6.74 -10.29 -9.59
N ARG A 519 7.46 -10.52 -8.48
CA ARG A 519 7.68 -11.88 -7.93
C ARG A 519 6.38 -12.48 -7.36
N LEU A 520 5.54 -11.66 -6.71
CA LEU A 520 4.20 -12.08 -6.29
C LEU A 520 3.30 -12.44 -7.48
N ALA A 521 3.35 -11.65 -8.55
CA ALA A 521 2.61 -11.95 -9.78
C ALA A 521 3.04 -13.29 -10.39
N ALA A 522 4.35 -13.55 -10.45
CA ALA A 522 4.88 -14.82 -10.94
C ALA A 522 4.43 -16.00 -10.07
N ALA A 523 4.46 -15.87 -8.74
CA ALA A 523 3.98 -16.89 -7.82
C ALA A 523 2.48 -17.20 -8.03
N GLU A 524 1.63 -16.18 -8.09
CA GLU A 524 0.19 -16.33 -8.35
C GLU A 524 -0.08 -16.99 -9.70
N VAL A 525 0.66 -16.60 -10.75
CA VAL A 525 0.58 -17.19 -12.08
C VAL A 525 0.92 -18.67 -12.03
N LEU A 526 2.05 -19.03 -11.39
CA LEU A 526 2.48 -20.43 -11.25
C LEU A 526 1.43 -21.25 -10.51
N THR A 527 0.86 -20.73 -9.43
CA THR A 527 -0.23 -21.38 -8.69
C THR A 527 -1.43 -21.65 -9.59
N SER A 528 -1.93 -20.64 -10.31
CA SER A 528 -3.09 -20.81 -11.21
C SER A 528 -2.80 -21.75 -12.40
N ALA A 529 -1.56 -21.78 -12.88
CA ALA A 529 -1.09 -22.60 -13.97
C ALA A 529 -0.79 -24.06 -13.56
N THR A 530 -0.68 -24.34 -12.26
CA THR A 530 -0.18 -25.62 -11.73
C THR A 530 -0.92 -26.84 -12.27
N PRO A 531 -2.27 -26.91 -12.19
CA PRO A 531 -3.01 -28.10 -12.63
C PRO A 531 -2.82 -28.43 -14.12
N LEU A 532 -2.66 -27.40 -14.96
CA LEU A 532 -2.58 -27.54 -16.41
C LEU A 532 -1.17 -27.77 -16.93
N PHE A 533 -0.17 -27.11 -16.33
CA PHE A 533 1.17 -27.01 -16.92
C PHE A 533 2.27 -27.65 -16.08
N LEU A 534 2.19 -27.57 -14.74
CA LEU A 534 3.26 -28.08 -13.87
C LEU A 534 3.04 -29.54 -13.47
N THR A 535 1.80 -29.95 -13.20
CA THR A 535 1.46 -31.30 -12.72
C THR A 535 0.76 -32.16 -13.77
N ASN A 536 0.55 -31.69 -14.99
CA ASN A 536 -0.17 -32.47 -15.99
C ASN A 536 0.53 -33.82 -16.27
N PRO A 537 -0.17 -34.97 -16.30
CA PRO A 537 0.43 -36.28 -16.62
C PRO A 537 1.15 -36.32 -17.96
N ARG A 538 0.82 -35.42 -18.90
CA ARG A 538 1.54 -35.22 -20.15
C ARG A 538 1.98 -33.76 -20.25
N PRO A 539 3.28 -33.44 -20.12
CA PRO A 539 3.74 -32.06 -20.13
C PRO A 539 3.33 -31.37 -21.45
N LEU A 540 2.49 -30.34 -21.35
CA LEU A 540 1.99 -29.58 -22.49
C LEU A 540 3.05 -28.67 -23.10
N LEU A 541 3.90 -28.09 -22.25
CA LEU A 541 5.00 -27.19 -22.64
C LEU A 541 6.22 -27.94 -23.17
N GLY A 542 6.27 -29.27 -22.99
CA GLY A 542 7.51 -30.04 -23.11
C GLY A 542 8.37 -29.98 -21.85
N LEU A 543 9.36 -30.87 -21.76
CA LEU A 543 10.11 -31.08 -20.52
C LEU A 543 10.92 -29.84 -20.09
N GLN A 544 11.63 -29.20 -21.01
CA GLN A 544 12.51 -28.07 -20.67
C GLN A 544 11.75 -26.89 -20.09
N ASP A 545 10.66 -26.48 -20.74
CA ASP A 545 9.85 -25.34 -20.32
C ASP A 545 9.08 -25.65 -19.02
N THR A 546 8.57 -26.87 -18.84
CA THR A 546 7.97 -27.30 -17.56
C THR A 546 9.00 -27.28 -16.41
N LEU A 547 10.24 -27.74 -16.67
CA LEU A 547 11.31 -27.66 -15.68
C LEU A 547 11.73 -26.21 -15.38
N ALA A 548 11.70 -25.31 -16.37
CA ALA A 548 11.96 -23.89 -16.15
C ALA A 548 10.93 -23.25 -15.21
N LEU A 549 9.64 -23.59 -15.34
CA LEU A 549 8.61 -23.14 -14.40
C LEU A 549 8.81 -23.72 -12.99
N TRP A 550 9.16 -25.00 -12.87
CA TRP A 550 9.50 -25.59 -11.57
C TRP A 550 10.72 -24.92 -10.93
N ARG A 551 11.72 -24.54 -11.72
CA ARG A 551 12.85 -23.73 -11.23
C ARG A 551 12.38 -22.39 -10.68
N CYS A 552 11.42 -21.74 -11.33
CA CYS A 552 10.83 -20.49 -10.82
C CYS A 552 10.18 -20.68 -9.44
N VAL A 553 9.40 -21.75 -9.25
CA VAL A 553 8.80 -22.09 -7.95
C VAL A 553 9.88 -22.21 -6.88
N LEU A 554 10.94 -22.96 -7.16
CA LEU A 554 12.06 -23.18 -6.25
C LEU A 554 12.81 -21.88 -5.93
N THR A 555 13.01 -21.01 -6.92
CA THR A 555 13.61 -19.68 -6.71
C THR A 555 12.74 -18.81 -5.80
N LEU A 556 11.43 -18.72 -6.06
CA LEU A 556 10.53 -17.87 -5.27
C LEU A 556 10.38 -18.35 -3.82
N LEU A 557 10.44 -19.67 -3.58
CA LEU A 557 10.46 -20.25 -2.23
C LEU A 557 11.72 -19.87 -1.43
N GLN A 558 12.80 -19.49 -2.11
CA GLN A 558 14.04 -19.02 -1.48
C GLN A 558 14.09 -17.50 -1.31
N SER A 559 13.01 -16.77 -1.65
CA SER A 559 12.94 -15.31 -1.50
C SER A 559 13.15 -14.87 -0.06
N GLU A 560 13.82 -13.73 0.13
CA GLU A 560 13.96 -13.08 1.44
C GLU A 560 12.63 -12.56 1.99
N GLU A 561 11.68 -12.28 1.10
CA GLU A 561 10.39 -11.71 1.45
C GLU A 561 9.39 -12.81 1.78
N GLN A 562 8.95 -12.83 3.04
CA GLN A 562 7.97 -13.81 3.53
C GLN A 562 6.71 -13.87 2.66
N ALA A 563 6.18 -12.72 2.23
CA ALA A 563 4.99 -12.67 1.39
C ALA A 563 5.17 -13.42 0.04
N VAL A 564 6.37 -13.37 -0.54
CA VAL A 564 6.68 -14.10 -1.79
C VAL A 564 6.79 -15.60 -1.52
N ARG A 565 7.43 -16.00 -0.42
CA ARG A 565 7.50 -17.41 -0.02
C ARG A 565 6.13 -18.01 0.26
N ASP A 566 5.28 -17.27 0.97
CA ASP A 566 3.90 -17.69 1.26
C ASP A 566 3.10 -17.87 -0.04
N ALA A 567 3.24 -16.93 -0.98
CA ALA A 567 2.56 -17.03 -2.28
C ALA A 567 3.06 -18.21 -3.12
N ALA A 568 4.37 -18.48 -3.15
CA ALA A 568 4.95 -19.62 -3.86
C ALA A 568 4.64 -20.97 -3.18
N THR A 569 4.43 -20.96 -1.87
CA THR A 569 3.98 -22.15 -1.10
C THR A 569 2.61 -22.61 -1.58
N GLU A 570 1.72 -21.69 -1.96
CA GLU A 570 0.41 -22.03 -2.52
C GLU A 570 0.52 -22.83 -3.83
N THR A 571 1.57 -22.60 -4.62
CA THR A 571 1.85 -23.40 -5.82
C THR A 571 2.13 -24.86 -5.45
N VAL A 572 2.91 -25.09 -4.40
CA VAL A 572 3.24 -26.44 -3.90
C VAL A 572 2.00 -27.11 -3.31
N THR A 573 1.21 -26.39 -2.51
CA THR A 573 -0.07 -26.86 -1.97
C THR A 573 -1.04 -27.26 -3.09
N THR A 574 -1.14 -26.42 -4.13
CA THR A 574 -1.98 -26.69 -5.31
C THR A 574 -1.47 -27.90 -6.07
N ALA A 575 -0.15 -28.06 -6.21
CA ALA A 575 0.43 -29.23 -6.84
C ALA A 575 0.08 -30.50 -6.08
N MET A 576 0.31 -30.53 -4.76
CA MET A 576 0.04 -31.69 -3.91
C MET A 576 -1.44 -32.09 -3.84
N SER A 577 -2.37 -31.16 -4.09
CA SER A 577 -3.81 -31.47 -4.13
C SER A 577 -4.25 -32.15 -5.44
N GLN A 578 -3.40 -32.23 -6.46
CA GLN A 578 -3.74 -32.89 -7.72
C GLN A 578 -3.74 -34.42 -7.57
N GLU A 579 -4.75 -35.09 -8.14
CA GLU A 579 -4.95 -36.54 -8.01
C GLU A 579 -3.73 -37.38 -8.41
N ASN A 580 -2.94 -36.91 -9.38
CA ASN A 580 -1.80 -37.64 -9.90
C ASN A 580 -0.50 -37.43 -9.11
N THR A 581 -0.42 -36.42 -8.25
CA THR A 581 0.78 -36.13 -7.43
C THR A 581 0.54 -36.27 -5.94
N CYS A 582 -0.71 -36.45 -5.51
CA CYS A 582 -1.07 -36.71 -4.12
C CYS A 582 -0.28 -37.93 -3.59
N PRO A 583 0.64 -37.74 -2.65
CA PRO A 583 1.42 -38.84 -2.11
C PRO A 583 0.50 -39.78 -1.32
N SER A 584 0.69 -41.08 -1.45
CA SER A 584 0.11 -42.10 -0.55
C SER A 584 0.75 -42.09 0.86
N THR A 585 1.39 -40.98 1.26
CA THR A 585 2.16 -40.84 2.50
C THR A 585 1.54 -39.81 3.45
N GLU A 586 1.95 -39.86 4.73
CA GLU A 586 1.42 -39.16 5.92
C GLU A 586 1.20 -37.63 5.81
N PHE A 587 1.63 -36.99 4.72
CA PHE A 587 1.58 -35.54 4.50
C PHE A 587 0.33 -35.04 3.75
N ALA A 588 -0.55 -35.92 3.27
CA ALA A 588 -1.75 -35.54 2.51
C ALA A 588 -2.73 -34.60 3.26
N PHE A 589 -2.53 -34.40 4.57
CA PHE A 589 -3.38 -33.55 5.43
C PHE A 589 -2.60 -32.45 6.17
N CYS A 590 -1.30 -32.27 5.91
CA CYS A 590 -0.51 -31.24 6.57
C CYS A 590 -0.65 -29.88 5.87
N GLN A 591 -0.89 -28.82 6.64
CA GLN A 591 -0.80 -27.45 6.14
C GLN A 591 0.66 -27.19 5.73
N VAL A 592 0.89 -26.89 4.44
CA VAL A 592 2.22 -26.60 3.92
C VAL A 592 2.59 -25.20 4.37
N ASP A 593 3.64 -25.10 5.18
CA ASP A 593 4.28 -23.83 5.55
C ASP A 593 5.52 -23.59 4.69
N ALA A 594 5.94 -22.33 4.55
CA ALA A 594 7.07 -21.92 3.73
C ALA A 594 8.36 -22.69 4.06
N SER A 595 8.55 -23.09 5.33
CA SER A 595 9.73 -23.83 5.77
C SER A 595 9.86 -25.25 5.23
N ILE A 596 8.74 -25.89 4.85
CA ILE A 596 8.73 -27.27 4.30
C ILE A 596 8.39 -27.32 2.81
N ALA A 597 7.84 -26.22 2.27
CA ALA A 597 7.42 -26.12 0.87
C ALA A 597 8.55 -26.44 -0.12
N LEU A 598 9.80 -26.05 0.19
CA LEU A 598 10.96 -26.30 -0.67
C LEU A 598 11.31 -27.79 -0.78
N ASP A 599 11.30 -28.54 0.33
CA ASP A 599 11.55 -29.99 0.34
C ASP A 599 10.43 -30.72 -0.43
N LEU A 600 9.18 -30.31 -0.20
CA LEU A 600 8.00 -30.89 -0.84
C LEU A 600 7.93 -30.62 -2.35
N ALA A 601 8.28 -29.41 -2.80
CA ALA A 601 8.35 -29.07 -4.23
C ALA A 601 9.31 -30.01 -4.98
N LEU A 602 10.46 -30.32 -4.39
CA LEU A 602 11.44 -31.25 -4.96
C LEU A 602 10.95 -32.70 -4.97
N VAL A 603 10.20 -33.13 -3.94
CA VAL A 603 9.54 -34.45 -3.92
C VAL A 603 8.57 -34.56 -5.08
N VAL A 604 7.64 -33.60 -5.20
CA VAL A 604 6.63 -33.59 -6.28
C VAL A 604 7.29 -33.60 -7.65
N LEU A 605 8.35 -32.80 -7.85
CA LEU A 605 9.09 -32.76 -9.12
C LEU A 605 9.76 -34.09 -9.46
N CYS A 606 10.37 -34.77 -8.50
CA CYS A 606 11.00 -36.07 -8.72
C CYS A 606 9.96 -37.15 -9.09
N ASP A 607 8.82 -37.15 -8.42
CA ASP A 607 7.73 -38.08 -8.69
C ASP A 607 7.12 -37.82 -10.09
N LEU A 608 6.93 -36.55 -10.46
CA LEU A 608 6.46 -36.17 -11.80
C LEU A 608 7.42 -36.63 -12.91
N LEU A 609 8.74 -36.46 -12.74
CA LEU A 609 9.74 -36.93 -13.72
C LEU A 609 9.66 -38.45 -13.97
N GLN A 610 9.38 -39.23 -12.92
CA GLN A 610 9.15 -40.66 -13.03
C GLN A 610 7.84 -40.95 -13.77
N GLN A 611 6.74 -40.26 -13.43
CA GLN A 611 5.45 -40.43 -14.08
C GLN A 611 5.48 -40.08 -15.57
N TRP A 612 6.23 -39.04 -15.95
CA TRP A 612 6.42 -38.64 -17.33
C TRP A 612 7.33 -39.59 -18.13
N ASN A 613 8.00 -40.55 -17.45
CA ASN A 613 9.03 -41.39 -18.02
C ASN A 613 10.16 -40.57 -18.71
N GLN A 614 10.50 -39.43 -18.12
CA GLN A 614 11.50 -38.48 -18.65
C GLN A 614 12.72 -38.34 -17.73
N LEU A 615 12.94 -39.29 -16.83
CA LEU A 615 14.04 -39.30 -15.87
C LEU A 615 15.41 -39.08 -16.55
N ALA A 616 15.65 -39.77 -17.67
CA ALA A 616 16.90 -39.70 -18.42
C ALA A 616 17.22 -38.29 -18.93
N HIS A 617 16.20 -37.52 -19.31
CA HIS A 617 16.35 -36.16 -19.84
C HIS A 617 16.27 -35.08 -18.75
N GLY A 618 15.50 -35.33 -17.68
CA GLY A 618 15.32 -34.38 -16.57
C GLY A 618 16.47 -34.38 -15.58
N LEU A 619 17.08 -35.55 -15.31
CA LEU A 619 18.17 -35.68 -14.35
C LEU A 619 19.41 -34.82 -14.71
N PRO A 620 19.89 -34.75 -15.97
CA PRO A 620 20.94 -33.82 -16.36
C PRO A 620 20.60 -32.36 -16.06
N VAL A 621 19.34 -31.95 -16.27
CA VAL A 621 18.90 -30.57 -16.01
C VAL A 621 18.94 -30.26 -14.51
N LEU A 622 18.47 -31.17 -13.66
CA LEU A 622 18.53 -31.02 -12.20
C LEU A 622 19.97 -31.01 -11.67
N LEU A 623 20.87 -31.81 -12.25
CA LEU A 623 22.31 -31.76 -11.94
C LEU A 623 22.93 -30.43 -12.39
N GLY A 624 22.52 -29.90 -13.54
CA GLY A 624 22.89 -28.57 -14.00
C GLY A 624 22.41 -27.44 -13.09
N TRP A 625 21.27 -27.61 -12.39
CA TRP A 625 20.81 -26.64 -11.39
C TRP A 625 21.74 -26.56 -10.18
N LEU A 626 22.39 -27.66 -9.78
CA LEU A 626 23.44 -27.60 -8.77
C LEU A 626 24.61 -26.75 -9.27
N LEU A 627 25.03 -26.92 -10.53
CA LEU A 627 26.16 -26.20 -11.12
C LEU A 627 25.85 -24.74 -11.55
N GLU A 628 24.59 -24.31 -11.47
CA GLU A 628 24.13 -23.01 -12.00
C GLU A 628 24.47 -22.78 -13.49
N GLU A 629 24.48 -23.85 -14.31
CA GLU A 629 24.71 -23.72 -15.76
C GLU A 629 23.69 -22.72 -16.37
N GLY A 630 24.19 -21.60 -16.93
CA GLY A 630 23.40 -20.55 -17.58
C GLY A 630 23.47 -19.15 -16.96
N ASN A 631 24.02 -18.98 -15.76
CA ASN A 631 24.41 -17.67 -15.23
C ASN A 631 25.94 -17.57 -15.33
N ASP A 632 26.45 -16.71 -16.21
CA ASP A 632 27.89 -16.45 -16.29
C ASP A 632 28.41 -16.12 -14.89
N LEU A 633 29.43 -16.84 -14.43
CA LEU A 633 30.18 -16.46 -13.23
C LEU A 633 30.69 -15.04 -13.52
N PRO A 634 30.21 -13.98 -12.84
CA PRO A 634 30.73 -12.66 -13.12
C PRO A 634 32.18 -12.69 -12.63
N VAL A 635 33.11 -12.70 -13.59
CA VAL A 635 34.51 -12.41 -13.33
C VAL A 635 34.53 -10.95 -12.85
N CYS A 636 34.46 -10.76 -11.54
CA CYS A 636 34.44 -9.45 -10.93
C CYS A 636 35.84 -8.83 -11.08
N VAL A 637 36.08 -8.16 -12.20
CA VAL A 637 37.06 -7.06 -12.24
C VAL A 637 36.26 -5.80 -11.95
N GLU A 638 35.81 -5.65 -10.70
CA GLU A 638 35.41 -4.33 -10.24
C GLU A 638 36.70 -3.53 -10.01
N SER A 639 36.82 -2.49 -10.82
CA SER A 639 37.90 -1.51 -10.76
C SER A 639 38.03 -0.99 -9.33
N GLU A 640 39.23 -1.12 -8.76
CA GLU A 640 39.68 -0.31 -7.64
C GLU A 640 39.24 1.14 -7.90
N HIS A 641 38.32 1.66 -7.07
CA HIS A 641 37.95 3.08 -6.84
C HIS A 641 36.45 3.24 -6.53
N GLN A 642 35.95 2.55 -5.51
CA GLN A 642 34.90 3.12 -4.67
C GLN A 642 35.33 2.95 -3.22
N VAL A 643 35.52 4.09 -2.55
CA VAL A 643 35.76 4.17 -1.13
C VAL A 643 34.47 3.73 -0.45
N GLU A 644 34.46 2.54 0.15
CA GLU A 644 33.37 2.07 1.01
C GLU A 644 33.24 3.03 2.19
N GLU A 645 32.15 3.81 2.22
CA GLU A 645 31.62 4.34 3.47
C GLU A 645 30.99 3.16 4.21
N ASP A 646 31.72 2.61 5.17
CA ASP A 646 31.24 1.61 6.14
C ASP A 646 29.99 2.14 6.88
N TYR A 647 28.80 1.78 6.39
CA TYR A 647 27.57 1.92 7.16
C TYR A 647 27.53 0.82 8.22
N LEU A 648 28.04 1.15 9.42
CA LEU A 648 28.20 0.31 10.62
C LEU A 648 26.91 -0.32 11.20
N PHE A 649 25.78 -0.30 10.50
CA PHE A 649 24.48 -0.80 11.00
C PHE A 649 23.60 -1.48 9.94
N GLU A 650 24.20 -2.15 8.96
CA GLU A 650 23.45 -3.16 8.20
C GLU A 650 23.32 -4.45 9.02
N LYS A 651 22.08 -4.94 9.11
CA LYS A 651 21.67 -6.16 9.79
C LYS A 651 22.62 -7.30 9.39
N ALA A 652 23.21 -7.99 10.36
CA ALA A 652 24.15 -9.10 10.15
C ALA A 652 23.80 -9.96 8.91
N GLU A 653 24.56 -9.78 7.83
CA GLU A 653 24.34 -10.37 6.51
C GLU A 653 24.57 -11.89 6.47
N VAL A 654 24.95 -12.48 7.60
CA VAL A 654 25.28 -13.89 7.78
C VAL A 654 24.08 -14.83 7.48
N ASN A 655 22.85 -14.30 7.45
CA ASN A 655 21.63 -15.06 7.15
C ASN A 655 21.16 -15.01 5.69
N PHE A 656 21.81 -14.26 4.78
CA PHE A 656 21.33 -14.10 3.40
C PHE A 656 21.32 -15.40 2.58
N TRP A 657 22.18 -16.36 2.91
CA TRP A 657 22.43 -17.51 2.04
C TRP A 657 22.00 -18.88 2.61
N ALA A 658 21.34 -18.88 3.77
CA ALA A 658 20.91 -20.10 4.43
C ALA A 658 19.93 -20.90 3.55
N GLU A 659 18.98 -20.23 2.90
CA GLU A 659 17.99 -20.85 2.02
C GLU A 659 18.62 -21.52 0.79
N THR A 660 19.66 -20.91 0.21
CA THR A 660 20.40 -21.49 -0.92
C THR A 660 21.11 -22.79 -0.54
N LEU A 661 21.72 -22.85 0.64
CA LEU A 661 22.36 -24.08 1.13
C LEU A 661 21.33 -25.16 1.49
N ILE A 662 20.19 -24.77 2.05
CA ILE A 662 19.05 -25.66 2.31
C ILE A 662 18.54 -26.27 1.00
N PHE A 663 18.38 -25.46 -0.05
CA PHE A 663 18.02 -25.92 -1.39
C PHE A 663 19.00 -26.97 -1.91
N VAL A 664 20.30 -26.69 -1.87
CA VAL A 664 21.35 -27.62 -2.34
C VAL A 664 21.29 -28.94 -1.58
N LYS A 665 21.10 -28.89 -0.26
CA LYS A 665 20.97 -30.07 0.59
C LYS A 665 19.74 -30.91 0.22
N TYR A 666 18.57 -30.29 0.03
CA TYR A 666 17.36 -31.01 -0.35
C TYR A 666 17.44 -31.56 -1.77
N LEU A 667 17.97 -30.80 -2.73
CA LEU A 667 18.16 -31.25 -4.10
C LEU A 667 19.10 -32.47 -4.15
N TYR A 668 20.24 -32.41 -3.46
CA TYR A 668 21.16 -33.55 -3.33
C TYR A 668 20.47 -34.78 -2.72
N LYS A 669 19.75 -34.61 -1.61
CA LYS A 669 19.03 -35.69 -0.91
C LYS A 669 18.04 -36.40 -1.84
N HIS A 670 17.26 -35.67 -2.62
CA HIS A 670 16.25 -36.26 -3.50
C HIS A 670 16.86 -36.87 -4.75
N LEU A 671 17.85 -36.22 -5.36
CA LEU A 671 18.59 -36.80 -6.48
C LEU A 671 19.32 -38.09 -6.09
N TYR A 672 19.95 -38.12 -4.91
CA TYR A 672 20.56 -39.34 -4.37
C TYR A 672 19.54 -40.48 -4.25
N ARG A 673 18.38 -40.21 -3.63
CA ARG A 673 17.30 -41.21 -3.49
C ARG A 673 16.76 -41.68 -4.84
N LEU A 674 16.69 -40.79 -5.83
CA LEU A 674 16.24 -41.08 -7.17
C LEU A 674 17.21 -42.03 -7.90
N LEU A 675 18.51 -41.75 -7.78
CA LEU A 675 19.59 -42.56 -8.34
C LEU A 675 19.67 -43.94 -7.71
N CYS A 676 19.54 -44.05 -6.38
CA CYS A 676 19.57 -45.34 -5.69
C CYS A 676 18.39 -46.26 -6.05
N LYS A 677 17.27 -45.70 -6.50
CA LYS A 677 16.08 -46.46 -6.90
C LYS A 677 16.09 -46.88 -8.38
N SER A 678 16.88 -46.22 -9.23
CA SER A 678 17.00 -46.56 -10.65
C SER A 678 18.01 -47.69 -10.85
N SER A 679 17.57 -48.81 -11.42
CA SER A 679 18.42 -49.99 -11.68
C SER A 679 19.31 -49.89 -12.92
N SER A 680 19.19 -48.81 -13.70
CA SER A 680 19.95 -48.55 -14.93
C SER A 680 20.42 -47.09 -14.95
N SER A 681 21.68 -46.85 -15.37
CA SER A 681 22.22 -45.49 -15.50
C SER A 681 21.31 -44.66 -16.42
N PRO A 682 20.64 -43.60 -15.90
CA PRO A 682 19.67 -42.84 -16.68
C PRO A 682 20.30 -41.92 -17.72
N LEU A 683 21.62 -41.63 -17.64
CA LEU A 683 22.29 -40.65 -18.49
C LEU A 683 22.96 -41.29 -19.71
N SER A 684 23.00 -40.55 -20.81
CA SER A 684 23.88 -40.88 -21.93
C SER A 684 25.36 -40.63 -21.54
N PRO A 685 26.31 -41.40 -22.09
CA PRO A 685 27.74 -41.22 -21.82
C PRO A 685 28.23 -39.80 -22.12
N ASP A 686 27.71 -39.17 -23.18
CA ASP A 686 28.09 -37.83 -23.60
C ASP A 686 27.65 -36.75 -22.61
N GLN A 687 26.41 -36.86 -22.08
CA GLN A 687 25.90 -35.92 -21.07
C GLN A 687 26.63 -36.06 -19.74
N LEU A 688 26.96 -37.30 -19.34
CA LEU A 688 27.73 -37.56 -18.14
C LEU A 688 29.13 -36.94 -18.24
N HIS A 689 29.81 -37.13 -19.36
CA HIS A 689 31.14 -36.54 -19.61
C HIS A 689 31.08 -35.00 -19.65
N HIS A 690 30.02 -34.41 -20.24
CA HIS A 690 29.82 -32.97 -20.24
C HIS A 690 29.71 -32.41 -18.82
N LEU A 691 28.77 -32.92 -18.01
CA LEU A 691 28.54 -32.46 -16.64
C LEU A 691 29.78 -32.64 -15.75
N GLN A 692 30.50 -33.74 -15.91
CA GLN A 692 31.73 -34.00 -15.17
C GLN A 692 32.84 -33.02 -15.54
N ARG A 693 32.97 -32.69 -16.83
CA ARG A 693 33.89 -31.67 -17.30
C ARG A 693 33.53 -30.30 -16.73
N THR A 694 32.26 -29.87 -16.84
CA THR A 694 31.81 -28.59 -16.28
C THR A 694 32.07 -28.51 -14.77
N ALA A 695 31.69 -29.54 -14.02
CA ALA A 695 31.88 -29.57 -12.57
C ALA A 695 33.36 -29.55 -12.17
N SER A 696 34.23 -30.23 -12.93
CA SER A 696 35.68 -30.23 -12.68
C SER A 696 36.32 -28.89 -13.01
N GLU A 697 35.93 -28.26 -14.12
CA GLU A 697 36.38 -26.92 -14.52
C GLU A 697 35.94 -25.86 -13.48
N GLN A 698 34.69 -25.91 -13.02
CA GLN A 698 34.19 -25.05 -11.93
C GLN A 698 34.97 -25.25 -10.63
N ARG A 699 35.24 -26.51 -10.23
CA ARG A 699 36.01 -26.80 -9.01
C ARG A 699 37.42 -26.21 -9.09
N HIS A 700 38.08 -26.32 -10.23
CA HIS A 700 39.41 -25.73 -10.43
C HIS A 700 39.37 -24.21 -10.37
N LEU A 701 38.39 -23.59 -11.02
CA LEU A 701 38.20 -22.13 -10.98
C LEU A 701 37.91 -21.62 -9.56
N LEU A 702 37.03 -22.29 -8.83
CA LEU A 702 36.68 -21.93 -7.44
C LEU A 702 37.90 -22.04 -6.51
N SER A 703 38.73 -23.08 -6.68
CA SER A 703 39.99 -23.21 -5.91
C SER A 703 40.92 -22.03 -6.17
N GLN A 704 41.06 -21.59 -7.42
CA GLN A 704 41.90 -20.43 -7.76
C GLN A 704 41.35 -19.12 -7.21
N LEU A 705 40.02 -18.92 -7.28
CA LEU A 705 39.38 -17.72 -6.77
C LEU A 705 39.44 -17.64 -5.24
N LEU A 706 39.23 -18.76 -4.54
CA LEU A 706 39.36 -18.84 -3.08
C LEU A 706 40.81 -18.61 -2.62
N GLU A 707 41.80 -19.14 -3.34
CA GLU A 707 43.23 -18.88 -3.07
C GLU A 707 43.64 -17.42 -3.35
N GLY A 708 42.93 -16.74 -4.25
CA GLY A 708 43.17 -15.34 -4.60
C GLY A 708 42.60 -14.32 -3.61
N LEU A 709 41.72 -14.74 -2.69
CA LEU A 709 41.12 -13.84 -1.70
C LEU A 709 42.11 -13.46 -0.59
N PRO A 710 42.03 -12.22 -0.04
CA PRO A 710 42.87 -11.83 1.09
C PRO A 710 42.56 -12.68 2.33
N PRO A 711 43.54 -13.00 3.20
CA PRO A 711 43.33 -13.85 4.38
C PRO A 711 42.25 -13.37 5.34
N ALA A 712 41.98 -12.06 5.36
CA ALA A 712 40.92 -11.47 6.17
C ALA A 712 39.51 -11.83 5.68
N ALA A 713 39.33 -12.19 4.40
CA ALA A 713 38.02 -12.49 3.82
C ALA A 713 37.37 -13.73 4.44
N GLU A 714 38.16 -14.77 4.73
CA GLU A 714 37.69 -15.99 5.42
C GLU A 714 37.32 -15.70 6.87
N PHE A 715 38.13 -14.90 7.57
CA PHE A 715 37.87 -14.52 8.97
C PHE A 715 36.63 -13.62 9.10
N LEU A 716 36.47 -12.66 8.20
CA LEU A 716 35.37 -11.70 8.19
C LEU A 716 34.10 -12.26 7.52
N LYS A 717 34.19 -13.42 6.86
CA LYS A 717 33.12 -14.02 6.05
C LYS A 717 32.48 -12.98 5.11
N THR A 718 33.31 -12.35 4.28
CA THR A 718 32.83 -11.35 3.32
C THR A 718 31.76 -11.95 2.39
N VAL A 719 30.94 -11.10 1.78
CA VAL A 719 29.88 -11.51 0.85
C VAL A 719 30.47 -12.36 -0.29
N GLU A 720 31.61 -11.95 -0.83
CA GLU A 720 32.32 -12.67 -1.90
C GLU A 720 32.80 -14.05 -1.44
N PHE A 721 33.43 -14.15 -0.27
CA PHE A 721 33.86 -15.44 0.30
C PHE A 721 32.67 -16.39 0.51
N THR A 722 31.58 -15.88 1.07
CA THR A 722 30.36 -16.67 1.33
C THR A 722 29.76 -17.19 0.02
N ARG A 723 29.70 -16.35 -1.02
CA ARG A 723 29.24 -16.73 -2.36
C ARG A 723 30.09 -17.85 -2.98
N LEU A 724 31.42 -17.73 -2.94
CA LEU A 724 32.32 -18.76 -3.46
C LEU A 724 32.20 -20.09 -2.70
N ARG A 725 32.06 -20.07 -1.38
CA ARG A 725 31.84 -21.27 -0.56
C ARG A 725 30.54 -21.99 -0.89
N ILE A 726 29.46 -21.26 -1.18
CA ILE A 726 28.20 -21.87 -1.62
C ILE A 726 28.38 -22.55 -2.97
N GLN A 727 29.08 -21.91 -3.92
CA GLN A 727 29.39 -22.52 -5.21
C GLN A 727 30.27 -23.76 -5.05
N GLU A 728 31.24 -23.74 -4.12
CA GLU A 728 32.06 -24.92 -3.80
C GLU A 728 31.21 -26.10 -3.30
N GLU A 729 30.29 -25.86 -2.36
CA GLU A 729 29.37 -26.89 -1.86
C GLU A 729 28.46 -27.45 -2.96
N ARG A 730 27.98 -26.59 -3.85
CA ARG A 730 27.18 -26.97 -5.02
C ARG A 730 27.94 -27.87 -5.98
N THR A 731 29.14 -27.47 -6.38
CA THR A 731 30.00 -28.24 -7.27
C THR A 731 30.40 -29.57 -6.62
N SER A 732 30.71 -29.56 -5.32
CA SER A 732 31.01 -30.77 -4.54
C SER A 732 29.83 -31.74 -4.48
N ALA A 733 28.61 -31.24 -4.22
CA ALA A 733 27.38 -32.04 -4.24
C ALA A 733 27.13 -32.69 -5.61
N CYS A 734 27.33 -31.94 -6.70
CA CYS A 734 27.19 -32.47 -8.05
C CYS A 734 28.22 -33.57 -8.36
N LEU A 735 29.51 -33.34 -8.05
CA LEU A 735 30.57 -34.33 -8.23
C LEU A 735 30.32 -35.63 -7.46
N ARG A 736 29.78 -35.54 -6.23
CA ARG A 736 29.39 -36.72 -5.44
C ARG A 736 28.27 -37.53 -6.13
N LEU A 737 27.26 -36.87 -6.68
CA LEU A 737 26.19 -37.55 -7.42
C LEU A 737 26.69 -38.16 -8.74
N LEU A 738 27.59 -37.48 -9.44
CA LEU A 738 28.22 -38.01 -10.67
C LEU A 738 29.07 -39.26 -10.39
N ALA A 739 29.79 -39.31 -9.26
CA ALA A 739 30.58 -40.48 -8.86
C ALA A 739 29.71 -41.73 -8.64
N ILE A 740 28.49 -41.56 -8.11
CA ILE A 740 27.50 -42.64 -7.93
C ILE A 740 27.05 -43.20 -9.28
N LEU A 741 26.81 -42.33 -10.26
CA LEU A 741 26.43 -42.72 -11.63
C LEU A 741 27.53 -43.50 -12.35
N GLU A 742 28.79 -43.27 -12.01
CA GLU A 742 29.96 -43.97 -12.57
C GLU A 742 30.25 -45.32 -11.89
N GLY A 743 29.55 -45.67 -10.80
CA GLY A 743 29.83 -46.88 -10.03
C GLY A 743 31.17 -46.87 -9.29
N LYS A 744 31.77 -45.68 -9.08
CA LYS A 744 33.01 -45.50 -8.31
C LYS A 744 32.68 -45.35 -6.82
N GLU A 745 32.22 -46.42 -6.17
CA GLU A 745 32.17 -46.45 -4.71
C GLU A 745 33.60 -46.63 -4.16
N GLY A 746 34.08 -45.62 -3.44
CA GLY A 746 35.26 -45.67 -2.57
C GLY A 746 34.87 -45.31 -1.14
N GLU A 747 35.42 -46.04 -0.17
CA GLU A 747 35.08 -46.14 1.27
C GLU A 747 35.04 -44.85 2.13
N ASP A 748 35.11 -43.64 1.58
CA ASP A 748 35.17 -42.38 2.36
C ASP A 748 34.01 -41.40 2.09
N THR A 749 32.79 -41.91 1.83
CA THR A 749 31.62 -41.03 1.69
C THR A 749 30.92 -40.83 3.04
N LEU A 750 31.42 -39.87 3.84
CA LEU A 750 30.73 -39.39 5.03
C LEU A 750 29.35 -38.83 4.64
N VAL A 751 28.32 -39.61 4.95
CA VAL A 751 26.94 -39.16 5.08
C VAL A 751 26.94 -37.93 5.98
N LEU A 752 26.35 -36.82 5.55
CA LEU A 752 26.05 -35.68 6.42
C LEU A 752 25.14 -36.18 7.57
N SER A 753 25.75 -36.66 8.65
CA SER A 753 25.07 -36.91 9.92
C SER A 753 24.67 -35.58 10.51
N ALA A 754 23.56 -35.58 11.24
CA ALA A 754 22.89 -34.41 11.81
C ALA A 754 23.70 -33.66 12.92
N SER A 755 25.04 -33.74 12.92
CA SER A 755 25.91 -33.22 13.97
C SER A 755 26.87 -32.10 13.56
N ASP A 756 27.07 -31.83 12.27
CA ASP A 756 28.02 -30.78 11.85
C ASP A 756 27.28 -29.48 11.52
N SER A 757 26.66 -28.91 12.56
CA SER A 757 26.38 -27.48 12.62
C SER A 757 27.65 -26.73 13.07
N PRO A 758 28.01 -25.57 12.51
CA PRO A 758 28.85 -24.65 13.26
C PRO A 758 28.06 -24.26 14.52
N ALA A 759 28.60 -24.57 15.69
CA ALA A 759 27.92 -24.52 16.98
C ALA A 759 27.53 -23.11 17.49
N GLU A 760 27.35 -22.11 16.61
CA GLU A 760 27.13 -20.72 17.01
C GLU A 760 25.77 -20.12 16.59
N ALA A 761 24.92 -20.84 15.86
CA ALA A 761 23.61 -20.31 15.45
C ALA A 761 22.48 -20.47 16.49
N SER A 762 22.66 -21.26 17.55
CA SER A 762 21.58 -21.66 18.48
C SER A 762 21.55 -20.90 19.81
N ARG A 763 22.32 -19.82 20.01
CA ARG A 763 22.35 -19.06 21.27
C ARG A 763 21.55 -17.75 21.32
N LEU A 764 20.67 -17.44 20.36
CA LEU A 764 19.97 -16.14 20.33
C LEU A 764 18.42 -16.18 20.29
N THR A 765 17.78 -17.30 20.64
CA THR A 765 16.30 -17.41 20.59
C THR A 765 15.65 -18.09 21.78
N LEU A 766 16.08 -17.79 23.01
CA LEU A 766 15.26 -18.07 24.21
C LEU A 766 15.27 -16.86 25.16
N PRO A 767 14.09 -16.28 25.51
CA PRO A 767 13.99 -15.35 26.62
C PRO A 767 14.16 -16.14 27.93
N GLY A 768 15.22 -15.85 28.68
CA GLY A 768 15.45 -16.44 30.00
C GLY A 768 14.35 -16.03 30.97
N THR A 769 13.53 -16.99 31.39
CA THR A 769 12.72 -16.91 32.60
C THR A 769 13.65 -17.12 33.80
N GLU A 770 14.16 -16.02 34.36
CA GLU A 770 14.69 -16.04 35.72
C GLU A 770 13.51 -15.97 36.70
N MET A 771 13.17 -17.12 37.30
CA MET A 771 12.57 -17.15 38.63
C MET A 771 13.70 -17.19 39.65
N ALA A 772 13.75 -16.19 40.53
CA ALA A 772 14.31 -16.34 41.86
C ALA A 772 13.59 -15.39 42.83
N CYS A 773 13.07 -15.99 43.91
CA CYS A 773 12.60 -15.46 45.19
C CYS A 773 12.22 -13.99 45.34
#